data_AF-A0A3E0QLT8-F1
#
_entry.id   AF-A0A3E0QLT8-F1
#
_cell.length_a   1.000
_cell.length_b   1.000
_cell.length_c   1.000
_cell.angle_alpha   90.00
_cell.angle_beta   90.00
_cell.angle_gamma   90.00
#
_symmetry.space_group_name_H-M   'P 1'
#
loop_
_entity.id
_entity.type
_entity.pdbx_description
1 polymer ?
#
loop_
_entity_poly.entity_id
_entity_poly.type
_entity_poly.pdbx_seq_one_letter_code
_entity_poly.pdbx_strand_id
1 'polypeptide(L)'
;MSAQKVVRFSTIDQFSEEFTALVKLPKERKALFADSLLPDVIYAIDEDSEKDWITLCNNMLRKRITDPDAWEELFRITAYINNNEEYGTLLKVVDHLNGYIRSNPSSRTKDYLDQLYANIVRHRFYDNNDLIWKAPYSEWSMQFDKKELYFLIGDGDIIGRYRQDSTIIMGTSGRFYPRAGRLEANGGTVFWGRVGKYEDELYGELSNWTLDTRQGYFKADSATLYASELYDEPLKGVFEERLSARAQRGAQYPRFASYKNDFLLPNVYNEVHFRGGLGVVGPNYYGLSPDSAMAKVQFTYNNDTIITLRSGRFLFRDSLLSSGRVEVTAHLGEDSLYHPYCEMRFDPRSGQVRIIRYKTGLGLSSWTDSYHSMDMNVDQLIWNQGTPKLSLRNLNLGSQQAAVFESKQYFRIARMEQIAGLQRTHPLIELKNAAYGYGYENMPLRELTYALRMDPESGERFLFEMAIQGFVEFDVDAQTITLTDRLFEYLENWTGKRDYDVIQFVSRIGQGSNAQISLLNYEMDIAGVQRIAVSDSQQVNLYPRGGRITMKKDMDFTFDGRINAGLFNYWGQGYTFDYQGFRVDMPQIDSMRFKVREFNPPPGERAALVDVQTVLSDLQGQLLIDQPDNKSSKEYYPEYPIFQALNNSFVYYDDRKIHNGIYDRSRFYMAVEPFTIDSLDNTTTDGILFDATFHSADIFPVFPQPLQVMPDYSLGFSTTMPPTPNYRGKGTFEGEIALSNQGLHAEGQIKYLQSLTICPDILMFPDDAKGRATTFDIEEGFSGNGYPQASGRDNPFHWFPYSDYIEAETRAIPFGMYGPENVVAEG
;
A
#
# COMPACT_ATOMS: atom_id res chain seq x y z
N MET A 1 57.03 -82.92 -1.76
CA MET A 1 56.79 -82.10 -0.56
C MET A 1 55.76 -81.05 -0.93
N SER A 2 54.66 -81.00 -0.18
CA SER A 2 53.54 -80.09 -0.37
C SER A 2 54.03 -78.64 -0.39
N ALA A 3 53.81 -77.92 -1.50
CA ALA A 3 54.04 -76.48 -1.56
C ALA A 3 53.13 -75.83 -0.51
N GLN A 4 53.73 -75.41 0.60
CA GLN A 4 53.03 -74.76 1.69
C GLN A 4 52.34 -73.53 1.10
N LYS A 5 51.01 -73.51 1.10
CA LYS A 5 50.24 -72.40 0.56
C LYS A 5 50.57 -71.17 1.40
N VAL A 6 51.26 -70.19 0.82
CA VAL A 6 51.59 -68.93 1.49
C VAL A 6 50.26 -68.26 1.87
N VAL A 7 50.08 -67.90 3.15
CA VAL A 7 48.82 -67.31 3.69
C VAL A 7 49.06 -65.98 4.40
N ARG A 8 50.33 -65.60 4.62
CA ARG A 8 50.77 -64.37 5.31
C ARG A 8 52.18 -64.01 4.87
N PHE A 9 52.58 -62.77 5.13
CA PHE A 9 53.96 -62.31 4.98
C PHE A 9 54.85 -62.77 6.13
N SER A 10 56.08 -63.19 5.82
CA SER A 10 57.02 -63.83 6.74
C SER A 10 58.13 -62.89 7.21
N THR A 11 59.05 -62.51 6.32
CA THR A 11 60.20 -61.60 6.55
C THR A 11 60.30 -60.59 5.41
N ILE A 12 61.06 -59.51 5.59
CA ILE A 12 61.17 -58.50 4.52
C ILE A 12 61.86 -59.06 3.26
N ASP A 13 62.86 -59.92 3.43
CA ASP A 13 63.58 -60.59 2.34
C ASP A 13 62.65 -61.43 1.44
N GLN A 14 61.61 -62.03 2.02
CA GLN A 14 60.64 -62.87 1.30
C GLN A 14 59.43 -62.08 0.80
N PHE A 15 59.29 -60.81 1.21
CA PHE A 15 58.07 -60.03 1.01
C PHE A 15 57.71 -59.83 -0.46
N SER A 16 58.67 -59.54 -1.34
CA SER A 16 58.41 -59.33 -2.78
C SER A 16 57.82 -60.56 -3.46
N GLU A 17 58.39 -61.74 -3.19
CA GLU A 17 57.89 -63.00 -3.75
C GLU A 17 56.50 -63.34 -3.17
N GLU A 18 56.34 -63.20 -1.85
CA GLU A 18 55.07 -63.45 -1.15
C GLU A 18 53.97 -62.48 -1.59
N PHE A 19 54.29 -61.21 -1.86
CA PHE A 19 53.32 -60.18 -2.29
C PHE A 19 52.70 -60.53 -3.63
N THR A 20 53.52 -60.92 -4.62
CA THR A 20 53.01 -61.32 -5.94
C THR A 20 52.18 -62.60 -5.90
N ALA A 21 52.39 -63.46 -4.90
CA ALA A 21 51.58 -64.66 -4.66
C ALA A 21 50.25 -64.37 -3.94
N LEU A 22 50.24 -63.42 -3.00
CA LEU A 22 49.11 -63.11 -2.11
C LEU A 22 48.17 -62.02 -2.64
N VAL A 23 48.69 -61.03 -3.38
CA VAL A 23 47.94 -59.88 -3.91
C VAL A 23 47.88 -59.95 -5.43
N LYS A 24 46.67 -60.06 -5.99
CA LYS A 24 46.47 -60.15 -7.45
C LYS A 24 46.56 -58.78 -8.10
N LEU A 25 47.65 -58.52 -8.83
CA LEU A 25 47.84 -57.30 -9.60
C LEU A 25 47.28 -57.39 -11.03
N PRO A 26 46.54 -56.37 -11.52
CA PRO A 26 46.19 -56.21 -12.93
C PRO A 26 47.45 -56.14 -13.82
N LYS A 27 47.34 -56.61 -15.07
CA LYS A 27 48.48 -56.69 -16.03
C LYS A 27 49.20 -55.35 -16.19
N GLU A 28 48.45 -54.25 -16.22
CA GLU A 28 48.94 -52.88 -16.41
C GLU A 28 49.77 -52.35 -15.23
N ARG A 29 49.55 -52.87 -14.00
CA ARG A 29 50.25 -52.41 -12.79
C ARG A 29 51.42 -53.29 -12.38
N LYS A 30 51.61 -54.47 -12.98
CA LYS A 30 52.66 -55.41 -12.59
C LYS A 30 54.07 -54.81 -12.68
N ALA A 31 54.35 -54.08 -13.76
CA ALA A 31 55.65 -53.43 -13.96
C ALA A 31 55.91 -52.36 -12.88
N LEU A 32 54.92 -51.50 -12.59
CA LEU A 32 55.05 -50.46 -11.56
C LEU A 32 55.39 -51.05 -10.19
N PHE A 33 54.72 -52.13 -9.78
CA PHE A 33 54.97 -52.77 -8.49
C PHE A 33 56.29 -53.53 -8.45
N ALA A 34 56.58 -54.36 -9.46
CA ALA A 34 57.77 -55.20 -9.48
C ALA A 34 59.07 -54.41 -9.70
N ASP A 35 59.02 -53.40 -10.58
CA ASP A 35 60.23 -52.72 -11.04
C ASP A 35 60.54 -51.44 -10.24
N SER A 36 59.59 -50.93 -9.45
CA SER A 36 59.78 -49.72 -8.63
C SER A 36 59.27 -49.88 -7.20
N LEU A 37 57.95 -50.05 -6.97
CA LEU A 37 57.41 -49.90 -5.61
C LEU A 37 57.93 -50.96 -4.61
N LEU A 38 58.08 -52.22 -5.03
CA LEU A 38 58.56 -53.29 -4.16
C LEU A 38 60.06 -53.15 -3.83
N PRO A 39 60.97 -52.89 -4.80
CA PRO A 39 62.35 -52.53 -4.48
C PRO A 39 62.46 -51.32 -3.56
N ASP A 40 61.70 -50.25 -3.85
CA ASP A 40 61.75 -49.00 -3.09
C ASP A 40 61.30 -49.19 -1.64
N VAL A 41 60.24 -49.97 -1.42
CA VAL A 41 59.72 -50.20 -0.06
C VAL A 41 60.63 -51.10 0.76
N ILE A 42 61.25 -52.12 0.15
CA ILE A 42 62.22 -53.00 0.84
C ILE A 42 63.43 -52.19 1.30
N TYR A 43 63.92 -51.28 0.45
CA TYR A 43 65.02 -50.39 0.81
C TYR A 43 64.64 -49.39 1.92
N ALA A 44 63.38 -48.95 1.96
CA ALA A 44 62.90 -47.95 2.89
C ALA A 44 62.63 -48.45 4.32
N ILE A 45 62.57 -49.77 4.52
CA ILE A 45 62.26 -50.36 5.83
C ILE A 45 63.55 -50.63 6.58
N ASP A 46 63.69 -50.01 7.75
CA ASP A 46 64.83 -50.20 8.65
C ASP A 46 64.57 -51.34 9.66
N GLU A 47 65.64 -51.84 10.30
CA GLU A 47 65.60 -52.99 11.22
C GLU A 47 64.62 -52.78 12.38
N ASP A 48 64.50 -51.54 12.89
CA ASP A 48 63.61 -51.22 14.01
C ASP A 48 62.12 -51.23 13.61
N SER A 49 61.80 -50.99 12.33
CA SER A 49 60.41 -50.96 11.83
C SER A 49 59.95 -52.24 11.11
N GLU A 50 60.87 -53.12 10.73
CA GLU A 50 60.59 -54.33 9.93
C GLU A 50 59.43 -55.17 10.49
N LYS A 51 59.51 -55.54 11.77
CA LYS A 51 58.55 -56.44 12.42
C LYS A 51 57.14 -55.85 12.46
N ASP A 52 57.03 -54.56 12.78
CA ASP A 52 55.76 -53.86 12.86
C ASP A 52 55.19 -53.57 11.46
N TRP A 53 56.05 -53.35 10.47
CA TRP A 53 55.65 -53.14 9.08
C TRP A 53 55.10 -54.44 8.46
N ILE A 54 55.76 -55.59 8.67
CA ILE A 54 55.21 -56.90 8.27
C ILE A 54 53.89 -57.18 8.99
N THR A 55 53.78 -56.78 10.25
CA THR A 55 52.53 -56.89 11.02
C THR A 55 51.42 -56.02 10.41
N LEU A 56 51.75 -54.83 9.91
CA LEU A 56 50.83 -53.93 9.22
C LEU A 56 50.29 -54.54 7.93
N CYS A 57 51.18 -55.04 7.06
CA CYS A 57 50.80 -55.72 5.83
C CYS A 57 49.93 -56.95 6.09
N ASN A 58 50.27 -57.74 7.11
CA ASN A 58 49.46 -58.88 7.53
C ASN A 58 48.08 -58.48 8.07
N ASN A 59 47.96 -57.34 8.76
CA ASN A 59 46.67 -56.81 9.20
C ASN A 59 45.81 -56.36 8.00
N MET A 60 46.41 -55.78 6.95
CA MET A 60 45.72 -55.47 5.69
C MET A 60 45.19 -56.73 5.00
N LEU A 61 46.00 -57.80 4.90
CA LEU A 61 45.56 -59.09 4.35
C LEU A 61 44.41 -59.71 5.16
N ARG A 62 44.49 -59.67 6.49
CA ARG A 62 43.41 -60.17 7.37
C ARG A 62 42.09 -59.41 7.17
N LYS A 63 42.17 -58.11 6.86
CA LYS A 63 41.01 -57.27 6.50
C LYS A 63 40.57 -57.44 5.04
N ARG A 64 41.20 -58.36 4.28
CA ARG A 64 40.93 -58.63 2.86
C ARG A 64 41.11 -57.40 1.97
N ILE A 65 42.08 -56.55 2.29
CA ILE A 65 42.50 -55.42 1.45
C ILE A 65 43.41 -55.97 0.35
N THR A 66 42.83 -56.23 -0.82
CA THR A 66 43.52 -56.84 -1.98
C THR A 66 43.52 -55.94 -3.21
N ASP A 67 42.98 -54.74 -3.09
CA ASP A 67 43.00 -53.70 -4.11
C ASP A 67 44.41 -53.10 -4.24
N PRO A 68 44.97 -53.02 -5.46
CA PRO A 68 46.32 -52.50 -5.65
C PRO A 68 46.53 -51.06 -5.15
N ASP A 69 45.50 -50.20 -5.20
CA ASP A 69 45.61 -48.78 -4.81
C ASP A 69 46.09 -48.61 -3.37
N ALA A 70 45.43 -49.28 -2.41
CA ALA A 70 45.81 -49.20 -1.00
C ALA A 70 47.23 -49.71 -0.70
N TRP A 71 47.72 -50.66 -1.49
CA TRP A 71 49.09 -51.17 -1.37
C TRP A 71 50.11 -50.20 -1.98
N GLU A 72 49.79 -49.60 -3.12
CA GLU A 72 50.61 -48.56 -3.73
C GLU A 72 50.75 -47.35 -2.80
N GLU A 73 49.65 -46.90 -2.20
CA GLU A 73 49.64 -45.80 -1.22
C GLU A 73 50.54 -46.10 -0.02
N LEU A 74 50.41 -47.29 0.59
CA LEU A 74 51.25 -47.70 1.71
C LEU A 74 52.74 -47.71 1.33
N PHE A 75 53.09 -48.26 0.17
CA PHE A 75 54.49 -48.34 -0.28
C PHE A 75 55.07 -46.96 -0.53
N ARG A 76 54.30 -46.06 -1.16
CA ARG A 76 54.72 -44.67 -1.39
C ARG A 76 54.84 -43.88 -0.08
N ILE A 77 53.94 -44.08 0.89
CA ILE A 77 54.08 -43.48 2.23
C ILE A 77 55.38 -43.94 2.89
N THR A 78 55.63 -45.26 2.88
CA THR A 78 56.81 -45.87 3.50
C THR A 78 58.10 -45.30 2.89
N ALA A 79 58.20 -45.30 1.55
CA ALA A 79 59.34 -44.75 0.84
C ALA A 79 59.51 -43.24 1.05
N TYR A 80 58.40 -42.48 1.10
CA TYR A 80 58.46 -41.04 1.34
C TYR A 80 59.01 -40.70 2.72
N ILE A 81 58.53 -41.37 3.77
CA ILE A 81 58.98 -41.15 5.15
C ILE A 81 60.47 -41.45 5.27
N ASN A 82 60.93 -42.57 4.73
CA ASN A 82 62.36 -42.93 4.78
C ASN A 82 63.26 -41.88 4.11
N ASN A 83 62.79 -41.27 3.03
CA ASN A 83 63.59 -40.35 2.23
C ASN A 83 63.52 -38.88 2.71
N ASN A 84 62.47 -38.50 3.46
CA ASN A 84 62.18 -37.09 3.76
C ASN A 84 61.96 -36.78 5.25
N GLU A 85 61.76 -37.78 6.11
CA GLU A 85 61.49 -37.59 7.53
C GLU A 85 62.66 -38.09 8.40
N GLU A 86 62.66 -37.71 9.67
CA GLU A 86 63.70 -38.14 10.62
C GLU A 86 63.65 -39.66 10.90
N TYR A 87 64.82 -40.24 11.18
CA TYR A 87 64.95 -41.65 11.56
C TYR A 87 64.02 -41.99 12.75
N GLY A 88 63.34 -43.14 12.66
CA GLY A 88 62.34 -43.58 13.66
C GLY A 88 60.93 -43.03 13.44
N THR A 89 60.69 -42.10 12.50
CA THR A 89 59.34 -41.64 12.14
C THR A 89 58.51 -42.75 11.50
N LEU A 90 59.13 -43.60 10.68
CA LEU A 90 58.47 -44.73 10.04
C LEU A 90 57.84 -45.69 11.06
N LEU A 91 58.59 -46.06 12.10
CA LEU A 91 58.08 -46.92 13.18
C LEU A 91 56.83 -46.32 13.86
N LYS A 92 56.81 -45.01 14.12
CA LYS A 92 55.66 -44.32 14.73
C LYS A 92 54.42 -44.34 13.81
N VAL A 93 54.62 -44.09 12.51
CA VAL A 93 53.53 -44.16 11.50
C VAL A 93 52.99 -45.58 11.39
N VAL A 94 53.87 -46.57 11.37
CA VAL A 94 53.51 -47.99 11.32
C VAL A 94 52.74 -48.43 12.57
N ASP A 95 53.15 -48.04 13.78
CA ASP A 95 52.40 -48.32 15.03
C ASP A 95 51.00 -47.66 14.99
N HIS A 96 50.93 -46.40 14.57
CA HIS A 96 49.66 -45.68 14.42
C HIS A 96 48.72 -46.39 13.44
N LEU A 97 49.21 -46.75 12.25
CA LEU A 97 48.44 -47.48 11.25
C LEU A 97 48.02 -48.87 11.77
N ASN A 98 48.91 -49.61 12.42
CA ASN A 98 48.58 -50.92 13.01
C ASN A 98 47.42 -50.81 14.01
N GLY A 99 47.45 -49.80 14.88
CA GLY A 99 46.36 -49.50 15.81
C GLY A 99 45.06 -49.19 15.06
N TYR A 100 45.12 -48.33 14.05
CA TYR A 100 43.95 -47.93 13.27
C TYR A 100 43.30 -49.09 12.51
N ILE A 101 44.09 -49.89 11.77
CA ILE A 101 43.59 -51.00 10.94
C ILE A 101 42.93 -52.08 11.78
N ARG A 102 43.49 -52.40 12.96
CA ARG A 102 42.91 -53.40 13.87
C ARG A 102 41.51 -52.98 14.31
N SER A 103 41.36 -51.72 14.69
CA SER A 103 40.13 -51.15 15.25
C SER A 103 39.08 -50.72 14.22
N ASN A 104 39.39 -50.70 12.92
CA ASN A 104 38.46 -50.22 11.88
C ASN A 104 38.14 -51.28 10.79
N PRO A 105 36.99 -51.17 10.10
CA PRO A 105 36.69 -51.99 8.92
C PRO A 105 37.65 -51.75 7.75
N SER A 106 37.63 -52.65 6.77
CA SER A 106 38.49 -52.57 5.58
C SER A 106 38.23 -51.32 4.73
N SER A 107 36.97 -50.89 4.58
CA SER A 107 36.62 -49.65 3.85
C SER A 107 37.28 -48.42 4.47
N ARG A 108 37.03 -48.15 5.76
CA ARG A 108 37.63 -47.02 6.48
C ARG A 108 39.15 -47.05 6.50
N THR A 109 39.73 -48.24 6.48
CA THR A 109 41.18 -48.41 6.40
C THR A 109 41.72 -47.90 5.08
N LYS A 110 41.08 -48.25 3.96
CA LYS A 110 41.48 -47.78 2.63
C LYS A 110 41.32 -46.27 2.53
N ASP A 111 40.18 -45.74 2.96
CA ASP A 111 39.90 -44.30 2.93
C ASP A 111 40.97 -43.51 3.74
N TYR A 112 41.39 -44.04 4.88
CA TYR A 112 42.41 -43.40 5.72
C TYR A 112 43.82 -43.53 5.14
N LEU A 113 44.15 -44.65 4.48
CA LEU A 113 45.42 -44.82 3.78
C LEU A 113 45.55 -43.85 2.61
N ASP A 114 44.51 -43.72 1.78
CA ASP A 114 44.45 -42.74 0.68
C ASP A 114 44.59 -41.31 1.24
N GLN A 115 43.88 -41.00 2.32
CA GLN A 115 44.01 -39.70 2.98
C GLN A 115 45.44 -39.43 3.47
N LEU A 116 46.07 -40.39 4.15
CA LEU A 116 47.45 -40.22 4.62
C LEU A 116 48.45 -40.12 3.48
N TYR A 117 48.24 -40.85 2.39
CA TYR A 117 49.04 -40.70 1.18
C TYR A 117 48.91 -39.29 0.61
N ALA A 118 47.70 -38.75 0.53
CA ALA A 118 47.45 -37.37 0.11
C ALA A 118 48.08 -36.34 1.07
N ASN A 119 48.05 -36.59 2.37
CA ASN A 119 48.63 -35.70 3.39
C ASN A 119 50.16 -35.71 3.33
N ILE A 120 50.78 -36.88 3.41
CA ILE A 120 52.24 -37.07 3.55
C ILE A 120 52.95 -36.80 2.23
N VAL A 121 52.47 -37.36 1.12
CA VAL A 121 53.21 -37.33 -0.15
C VAL A 121 52.80 -36.14 -1.02
N ARG A 122 51.54 -35.69 -0.92
CA ARG A 122 51.00 -34.64 -1.80
C ARG A 122 50.73 -33.31 -1.10
N HIS A 123 50.91 -33.22 0.22
CA HIS A 123 50.60 -32.04 1.04
C HIS A 123 49.18 -31.49 0.81
N ARG A 124 48.21 -32.42 0.68
CA ARG A 124 46.78 -32.11 0.55
C ARG A 124 46.08 -32.51 1.83
N PHE A 125 45.28 -31.63 2.41
CA PHE A 125 44.47 -31.94 3.59
C PHE A 125 43.35 -32.94 3.28
N TYR A 126 42.74 -32.79 2.10
CA TYR A 126 41.66 -33.64 1.61
C TYR A 126 41.62 -33.60 0.08
N ASP A 127 41.30 -34.73 -0.55
CA ASP A 127 41.15 -34.85 -1.99
C ASP A 127 40.14 -35.96 -2.31
N ASN A 128 39.06 -35.62 -3.00
CA ASN A 128 38.12 -36.60 -3.55
C ASN A 128 37.82 -36.35 -5.04
N ASN A 129 38.78 -35.76 -5.76
CA ASN A 129 38.69 -35.24 -7.14
C ASN A 129 37.81 -33.99 -7.31
N ASP A 130 36.63 -33.97 -6.68
CA ASP A 130 35.68 -32.86 -6.75
C ASP A 130 36.06 -31.72 -5.80
N LEU A 131 36.43 -32.04 -4.56
CA LEU A 131 36.90 -31.12 -3.52
C LEU A 131 38.35 -31.42 -3.18
N ILE A 132 39.18 -30.38 -3.21
CA ILE A 132 40.58 -30.44 -2.82
C ILE A 132 40.87 -29.29 -1.86
N TRP A 133 41.45 -29.61 -0.71
CA TRP A 133 42.10 -28.65 0.17
C TRP A 133 43.58 -28.99 0.25
N LYS A 134 44.47 -28.03 -0.01
CA LYS A 134 45.91 -28.26 -0.05
C LYS A 134 46.71 -27.07 0.46
N ALA A 135 47.89 -27.35 1.00
CA ALA A 135 48.90 -26.36 1.35
C ALA A 135 50.26 -26.84 0.80
N PRO A 136 50.42 -26.83 -0.54
CA PRO A 136 51.54 -27.52 -1.19
C PRO A 136 52.89 -26.84 -0.94
N TYR A 137 52.87 -25.55 -0.58
CA TYR A 137 54.07 -24.75 -0.36
C TYR A 137 54.35 -24.46 1.13
N SER A 138 53.46 -24.88 2.03
CA SER A 138 53.73 -24.84 3.46
C SER A 138 54.70 -25.95 3.86
N GLU A 139 55.45 -25.71 4.93
CA GLU A 139 56.18 -26.77 5.62
C GLU A 139 55.20 -27.65 6.41
N TRP A 140 55.32 -28.98 6.30
CA TRP A 140 54.50 -29.93 7.05
C TRP A 140 55.41 -30.70 8.01
N SER A 141 55.18 -30.57 9.31
CA SER A 141 55.90 -31.35 10.33
C SER A 141 54.97 -32.37 10.98
N MET A 142 55.32 -33.65 10.86
CA MET A 142 54.54 -34.76 11.39
C MET A 142 54.77 -34.92 12.90
N GLN A 143 53.71 -35.01 13.69
CA GLN A 143 53.78 -35.13 15.15
C GLN A 143 52.80 -36.17 15.69
N PHE A 144 53.14 -36.74 16.85
CA PHE A 144 52.33 -37.73 17.55
C PHE A 144 52.11 -37.32 19.00
N ASP A 145 50.85 -37.17 19.42
CA ASP A 145 50.48 -36.99 20.83
C ASP A 145 49.52 -38.10 21.26
N LYS A 146 49.84 -38.82 22.35
CA LYS A 146 49.03 -39.96 22.87
C LYS A 146 48.54 -40.95 21.79
N LYS A 147 49.37 -41.23 20.77
CA LYS A 147 49.10 -42.09 19.59
C LYS A 147 48.14 -41.50 18.54
N GLU A 148 47.75 -40.23 18.66
CA GLU A 148 47.06 -39.47 17.63
C GLU A 148 48.08 -38.76 16.73
N LEU A 149 47.91 -38.93 15.42
CA LEU A 149 48.72 -38.28 14.39
C LEU A 149 48.13 -36.92 14.05
N TYR A 150 48.97 -35.89 14.02
CA TYR A 150 48.64 -34.57 13.50
C TYR A 150 49.84 -33.96 12.76
N PHE A 151 49.56 -32.99 11.89
CA PHE A 151 50.58 -32.23 11.16
C PHE A 151 50.59 -30.79 11.66
N LEU A 152 51.78 -30.25 11.96
CA LEU A 152 51.99 -28.81 12.10
C LEU A 152 52.25 -28.24 10.71
N ILE A 153 51.45 -27.25 10.33
CA ILE A 153 51.51 -26.57 9.05
C ILE A 153 52.18 -25.22 9.29
N GLY A 154 53.36 -25.04 8.70
CA GLY A 154 54.08 -23.78 8.69
C GLY A 154 53.35 -22.71 7.86
N ASP A 155 53.80 -21.46 8.01
CA ASP A 155 53.18 -20.32 7.32
C ASP A 155 53.19 -20.52 5.80
N GLY A 156 52.01 -20.41 5.18
CA GLY A 156 51.85 -20.56 3.73
C GLY A 156 50.39 -20.56 3.29
N ASP A 157 50.17 -20.74 2.00
CA ASP A 157 48.85 -20.56 1.41
C ASP A 157 48.01 -21.84 1.46
N ILE A 158 46.79 -21.71 1.97
CA ILE A 158 45.78 -22.77 1.90
C ILE A 158 44.92 -22.53 0.66
N ILE A 159 44.87 -23.53 -0.21
CA ILE A 159 44.11 -23.49 -1.46
C ILE A 159 42.97 -24.49 -1.39
N GLY A 160 41.75 -23.98 -1.51
CA GLY A 160 40.54 -24.78 -1.67
C GLY A 160 40.08 -24.79 -3.12
N ARG A 161 39.71 -25.94 -3.66
CA ARG A 161 39.14 -26.09 -5.00
C ARG A 161 37.94 -27.03 -4.94
N TYR A 162 36.80 -26.57 -5.42
CA TYR A 162 35.62 -27.40 -5.63
C TYR A 162 35.18 -27.31 -7.08
N ARG A 163 35.44 -28.36 -7.86
CA ARG A 163 35.20 -28.40 -9.31
C ARG A 163 35.86 -27.21 -10.05
N GLN A 164 35.07 -26.21 -10.42
CA GLN A 164 35.50 -25.00 -11.15
C GLN A 164 35.71 -23.78 -10.24
N ASP A 165 35.30 -23.86 -8.96
CA ASP A 165 35.44 -22.77 -7.99
C ASP A 165 36.66 -23.00 -7.11
N SER A 166 37.30 -21.91 -6.68
CA SER A 166 38.50 -21.96 -5.86
C SER A 166 38.59 -20.76 -4.93
N THR A 167 39.23 -20.97 -3.79
CA THR A 167 39.57 -19.92 -2.83
C THR A 167 41.02 -20.11 -2.38
N ILE A 168 41.64 -19.00 -1.99
CA ILE A 168 42.99 -18.97 -1.44
C ILE A 168 42.97 -18.17 -0.15
N ILE A 169 43.65 -18.69 0.86
CA ILE A 169 43.86 -18.04 2.14
C ILE A 169 45.37 -17.88 2.28
N MET A 170 45.86 -16.65 2.14
CA MET A 170 47.30 -16.38 2.06
C MET A 170 47.91 -16.23 3.45
N GLY A 171 49.06 -16.87 3.70
CA GLY A 171 49.78 -16.74 4.97
C GLY A 171 49.01 -17.29 6.18
N THR A 172 48.73 -18.59 6.15
CA THR A 172 48.08 -19.32 7.26
C THR A 172 49.04 -20.35 7.84
N SER A 173 49.02 -20.49 9.16
CA SER A 173 49.64 -21.60 9.87
C SER A 173 48.58 -22.41 10.62
N GLY A 174 48.88 -23.65 11.03
CA GLY A 174 47.88 -24.40 11.77
C GLY A 174 48.26 -25.82 12.16
N ARG A 175 47.29 -26.52 12.74
CA ARG A 175 47.38 -27.92 13.11
C ARG A 175 46.32 -28.73 12.40
N PHE A 176 46.74 -29.69 11.61
CA PHE A 176 45.84 -30.58 10.87
C PHE A 176 45.74 -31.95 11.53
N TYR A 177 44.51 -32.42 11.72
CA TYR A 177 44.17 -33.74 12.25
C TYR A 177 43.57 -34.60 11.13
N PRO A 178 44.37 -35.45 10.45
CA PRO A 178 43.94 -36.30 9.34
C PRO A 178 42.69 -37.11 9.66
N ARG A 179 42.73 -37.87 10.77
CA ARG A 179 41.65 -38.78 11.15
C ARG A 179 40.30 -38.07 11.35
N ALA A 180 40.34 -36.86 11.91
CA ALA A 180 39.15 -36.04 12.11
C ALA A 180 38.73 -35.27 10.84
N GLY A 181 39.64 -35.12 9.87
CA GLY A 181 39.48 -34.22 8.73
C GLY A 181 39.38 -32.77 9.17
N ARG A 182 40.12 -32.37 10.22
CA ARG A 182 39.97 -31.06 10.87
C ARG A 182 41.27 -30.28 10.85
N LEU A 183 41.24 -29.08 10.29
CA LEU A 183 42.33 -28.12 10.34
C LEU A 183 41.97 -27.01 11.34
N GLU A 184 42.79 -26.84 12.37
CA GLU A 184 42.76 -25.70 13.30
C GLU A 184 43.80 -24.69 12.83
N ALA A 185 43.36 -23.60 12.21
CA ALA A 185 44.21 -22.63 11.54
C ALA A 185 44.27 -21.29 12.29
N ASN A 186 45.37 -20.57 12.10
CA ASN A 186 45.65 -19.26 12.67
C ASN A 186 46.20 -18.33 11.57
N GLY A 187 45.67 -17.11 11.53
CA GLY A 187 46.04 -16.13 10.53
C GLY A 187 45.34 -16.38 9.20
N GLY A 188 45.84 -15.70 8.16
CA GLY A 188 45.35 -15.84 6.81
C GLY A 188 44.71 -14.56 6.28
N THR A 189 45.02 -14.19 5.04
CA THR A 189 44.36 -13.11 4.31
C THR A 189 43.45 -13.70 3.24
N VAL A 190 42.20 -13.23 3.18
CA VAL A 190 41.17 -13.63 2.23
C VAL A 190 40.76 -12.47 1.34
N PHE A 191 40.41 -12.77 0.09
CA PHE A 191 40.12 -11.76 -0.93
C PHE A 191 38.78 -12.02 -1.62
N TRP A 192 38.21 -10.96 -2.19
CA TRP A 192 37.01 -11.02 -3.04
C TRP A 192 37.33 -11.05 -4.54
N GLY A 193 38.59 -11.36 -4.92
CA GLY A 193 39.03 -11.44 -6.31
C GLY A 193 38.18 -12.36 -7.18
N ARG A 194 37.69 -13.49 -6.64
CA ARG A 194 36.83 -14.43 -7.40
C ARG A 194 35.48 -13.84 -7.83
N VAL A 195 35.05 -12.75 -7.20
CA VAL A 195 33.83 -12.00 -7.55
C VAL A 195 34.13 -10.66 -8.22
N GLY A 196 35.39 -10.44 -8.63
CA GLY A 196 35.81 -9.28 -9.43
C GLY A 196 36.11 -8.01 -8.64
N LYS A 197 36.39 -8.12 -7.34
CA LYS A 197 36.86 -7.01 -6.50
C LYS A 197 38.38 -6.98 -6.44
N TYR A 198 38.98 -5.79 -6.45
CA TYR A 198 40.43 -5.64 -6.36
C TYR A 198 40.92 -5.91 -4.93
N GLU A 199 42.11 -6.49 -4.81
CA GLU A 199 42.67 -6.97 -3.54
C GLU A 199 43.06 -5.84 -2.59
N ASP A 200 43.37 -4.66 -3.12
CA ASP A 200 43.69 -3.44 -2.37
C ASP A 200 42.44 -2.70 -1.87
N GLU A 201 41.28 -2.92 -2.50
CA GLU A 201 40.00 -2.31 -2.12
C GLU A 201 39.23 -3.14 -1.08
N LEU A 202 39.34 -4.47 -1.15
CA LEU A 202 38.53 -5.39 -0.33
C LEU A 202 39.26 -6.68 0.02
N TYR A 203 39.68 -6.79 1.28
CA TYR A 203 40.32 -7.98 1.84
C TYR A 203 39.96 -8.16 3.33
N GLY A 204 40.16 -9.38 3.83
CA GLY A 204 39.95 -9.72 5.23
C GLY A 204 41.12 -10.46 5.84
N GLU A 205 41.43 -10.16 7.10
CA GLU A 205 42.43 -10.87 7.90
C GLU A 205 41.73 -11.76 8.91
N LEU A 206 42.06 -13.05 8.91
CA LEU A 206 41.48 -14.05 9.80
C LEU A 206 42.33 -14.22 11.06
N SER A 207 41.68 -14.44 12.20
CA SER A 207 42.36 -14.81 13.45
C SER A 207 42.42 -16.35 13.58
N ASN A 208 41.76 -16.92 14.58
CA ASN A 208 41.63 -18.38 14.71
C ASN A 208 40.39 -18.87 13.98
N TRP A 209 40.52 -19.94 13.21
CA TRP A 209 39.40 -20.56 12.51
C TRP A 209 39.59 -22.07 12.35
N THR A 210 38.50 -22.77 12.03
CA THR A 210 38.53 -24.23 11.86
C THR A 210 37.87 -24.61 10.54
N LEU A 211 38.45 -25.60 9.87
CA LEU A 211 37.93 -26.16 8.63
C LEU A 211 37.77 -27.67 8.78
N ASP A 212 36.56 -28.16 8.54
CA ASP A 212 36.36 -29.58 8.20
C ASP A 212 36.73 -29.75 6.73
N THR A 213 37.87 -30.38 6.48
CA THR A 213 38.49 -30.47 5.15
C THR A 213 37.67 -31.33 4.18
N ARG A 214 36.67 -32.06 4.68
CA ARG A 214 35.70 -32.80 3.86
C ARG A 214 34.56 -31.91 3.36
N GLN A 215 34.49 -30.67 3.83
CA GLN A 215 33.48 -29.68 3.44
C GLN A 215 34.10 -28.57 2.60
N GLY A 216 33.36 -28.09 1.61
CA GLY A 216 33.72 -26.90 0.83
C GLY A 216 33.32 -25.59 1.52
N TYR A 217 33.26 -25.56 2.85
CA TYR A 217 32.80 -24.42 3.64
C TYR A 217 33.62 -24.27 4.91
N PHE A 218 33.94 -23.04 5.30
CA PHE A 218 34.44 -22.72 6.62
C PHE A 218 33.92 -21.37 7.11
N LYS A 219 34.03 -21.19 8.43
CA LYS A 219 33.66 -19.97 9.13
C LYS A 219 34.80 -19.56 10.05
N ALA A 220 35.16 -18.29 9.99
CA ALA A 220 36.05 -17.65 10.95
C ALA A 220 35.20 -16.70 11.78
N ASP A 221 34.98 -17.03 13.06
CA ASP A 221 34.19 -16.18 13.92
C ASP A 221 34.85 -14.83 14.11
N SER A 222 36.19 -14.75 14.13
CA SER A 222 36.96 -13.51 14.29
C SER A 222 37.77 -13.18 13.04
N ALA A 223 37.32 -12.16 12.31
CA ALA A 223 37.99 -11.58 11.16
C ALA A 223 37.96 -10.04 11.20
N THR A 224 38.95 -9.42 10.59
CA THR A 224 39.02 -7.97 10.35
C THR A 224 38.88 -7.72 8.86
N LEU A 225 37.86 -6.99 8.44
CA LEU A 225 37.61 -6.61 7.06
C LEU A 225 38.11 -5.19 6.79
N TYR A 226 38.83 -5.02 5.68
CA TYR A 226 39.22 -3.74 5.13
C TYR A 226 38.41 -3.52 3.85
N ALA A 227 37.54 -2.51 3.86
CA ALA A 227 36.61 -2.22 2.77
C ALA A 227 36.36 -0.72 2.66
N SER A 228 37.32 0.02 2.12
CA SER A 228 37.31 1.49 2.11
C SER A 228 36.13 2.11 1.34
N GLU A 229 35.58 1.41 0.33
CA GLU A 229 34.36 1.85 -0.35
C GLU A 229 33.12 1.81 0.55
N LEU A 230 33.13 0.99 1.60
CA LEU A 230 32.01 0.80 2.52
C LEU A 230 32.19 1.58 3.82
N TYR A 231 33.38 1.51 4.41
CA TYR A 231 33.72 2.19 5.65
C TYR A 231 35.23 2.40 5.76
N ASP A 232 35.64 3.60 6.17
CA ASP A 232 37.06 3.99 6.21
C ASP A 232 37.87 3.19 7.25
N GLU A 233 37.23 2.79 8.37
CA GLU A 233 37.91 2.04 9.43
C GLU A 233 37.74 0.51 9.26
N PRO A 234 38.75 -0.29 9.65
CA PRO A 234 38.63 -1.76 9.60
C PRO A 234 37.49 -2.29 10.47
N LEU A 235 36.69 -3.19 9.90
CA LEU A 235 35.50 -3.75 10.54
C LEU A 235 35.82 -5.10 11.18
N LYS A 236 35.46 -5.31 12.44
CA LYS A 236 35.57 -6.62 13.11
C LYS A 236 34.26 -7.39 13.00
N GLY A 237 34.35 -8.68 12.69
CA GLY A 237 33.17 -9.49 12.45
C GLY A 237 33.45 -10.95 12.13
N VAL A 238 32.44 -11.58 11.56
CA VAL A 238 32.41 -12.98 11.16
C VAL A 238 32.65 -13.09 9.66
N PHE A 239 33.57 -13.96 9.25
CA PHE A 239 33.81 -14.30 7.86
C PHE A 239 33.32 -15.71 7.54
N GLU A 240 32.66 -15.87 6.39
CA GLU A 240 32.20 -17.15 5.87
C GLU A 240 32.64 -17.34 4.43
N GLU A 241 33.10 -18.55 4.13
CA GLU A 241 33.55 -18.95 2.80
C GLU A 241 32.88 -20.27 2.45
N ARG A 242 32.31 -20.33 1.25
CA ARG A 242 31.74 -21.53 0.66
C ARG A 242 32.10 -21.61 -0.82
N LEU A 243 32.74 -22.70 -1.18
CA LEU A 243 32.97 -23.10 -2.56
C LEU A 243 31.68 -23.69 -3.15
N SER A 244 31.31 -23.29 -4.36
CA SER A 244 30.09 -23.76 -5.01
C SER A 244 30.27 -23.95 -6.52
N ALA A 245 29.50 -24.85 -7.12
CA ALA A 245 29.52 -25.03 -8.58
C ALA A 245 28.75 -23.93 -9.36
N ARG A 246 28.33 -22.83 -8.71
CA ARG A 246 27.50 -21.77 -9.32
C ARG A 246 28.38 -20.73 -10.02
N ALA A 247 27.83 -20.08 -11.06
CA ALA A 247 28.51 -19.04 -11.83
C ALA A 247 28.88 -17.81 -10.97
N GLN A 248 29.99 -17.14 -11.33
CA GLN A 248 30.51 -15.93 -10.65
C GLN A 248 29.48 -14.79 -10.54
N ARG A 249 28.65 -14.58 -11.58
CA ARG A 249 27.56 -13.58 -11.56
C ARG A 249 26.43 -14.05 -10.64
N GLY A 250 26.50 -13.63 -9.37
CA GLY A 250 25.53 -14.01 -8.32
C GLY A 250 26.13 -14.92 -7.24
N ALA A 251 27.46 -15.05 -7.19
CA ALA A 251 28.15 -15.67 -6.08
C ALA A 251 27.75 -14.99 -4.76
N GLN A 252 27.37 -15.82 -3.79
CA GLN A 252 26.95 -15.39 -2.46
C GLN A 252 28.11 -15.32 -1.46
N TYR A 253 29.29 -15.78 -1.85
CA TYR A 253 30.48 -15.83 -1.02
C TYR A 253 31.65 -15.19 -1.81
N PRO A 254 32.69 -14.64 -1.13
CA PRO A 254 32.88 -14.66 0.32
C PRO A 254 31.88 -13.75 1.04
N ARG A 255 31.68 -13.98 2.34
CA ARG A 255 30.77 -13.21 3.18
C ARG A 255 31.47 -12.67 4.40
N PHE A 256 31.09 -11.46 4.78
CA PHE A 256 31.48 -10.85 6.04
C PHE A 256 30.28 -10.14 6.68
N ALA A 257 30.17 -10.23 7.99
CA ALA A 257 29.19 -9.49 8.79
C ALA A 257 29.87 -8.90 10.03
N SER A 258 29.73 -7.58 10.24
CA SER A 258 30.28 -6.90 11.40
C SER A 258 29.60 -7.33 12.70
N TYR A 259 30.34 -7.37 13.81
CA TYR A 259 29.74 -7.55 15.14
C TYR A 259 28.97 -6.31 15.59
N LYS A 260 29.56 -5.13 15.36
CA LYS A 260 28.90 -3.87 15.66
C LYS A 260 27.71 -3.69 14.72
N ASN A 261 26.56 -3.31 15.27
CA ASN A 261 25.28 -3.30 14.59
C ASN A 261 24.62 -1.91 14.54
N ASP A 262 25.35 -0.86 14.89
CA ASP A 262 24.85 0.51 15.06
C ASP A 262 25.72 1.58 14.38
N PHE A 263 26.47 1.21 13.33
CA PHE A 263 27.24 2.17 12.55
C PHE A 263 26.33 3.26 11.99
N LEU A 264 26.71 4.51 12.18
CA LEU A 264 26.03 5.66 11.60
C LEU A 264 26.78 6.09 10.35
N LEU A 265 26.15 5.91 9.19
CA LEU A 265 26.64 6.36 7.89
C LEU A 265 25.79 7.56 7.45
N PRO A 266 26.20 8.80 7.79
CA PRO A 266 25.51 9.97 7.29
C PRO A 266 25.79 10.14 5.80
N ASN A 267 24.76 10.51 5.02
CA ASN A 267 24.88 10.77 3.59
C ASN A 267 25.51 9.60 2.80
N VAL A 268 25.12 8.36 3.10
CA VAL A 268 25.48 7.19 2.29
C VAL A 268 25.05 7.38 0.83
N TYR A 269 23.96 8.12 0.64
CA TYR A 269 23.66 8.88 -0.58
C TYR A 269 23.26 10.30 -0.16
N ASN A 270 23.18 11.23 -1.12
CA ASN A 270 22.76 12.61 -0.82
C ASN A 270 21.41 12.62 -0.08
N GLU A 271 21.38 13.22 1.13
CA GLU A 271 20.19 13.28 2.01
C GLU A 271 19.61 11.91 2.40
N VAL A 272 20.44 10.88 2.41
CA VAL A 272 20.09 9.53 2.85
C VAL A 272 21.07 9.08 3.93
N HIS A 273 20.55 8.76 5.10
CA HIS A 273 21.35 8.31 6.24
C HIS A 273 21.05 6.85 6.55
N PHE A 274 22.07 6.10 6.93
CA PHE A 274 21.95 4.70 7.36
C PHE A 274 22.42 4.52 8.79
N ARG A 275 21.71 3.66 9.53
CA ARG A 275 22.12 3.16 10.84
C ARG A 275 21.95 1.65 10.91
N GLY A 276 23.02 0.91 11.17
CA GLY A 276 22.96 -0.55 11.26
C GLY A 276 24.34 -1.23 11.27
N GLY A 277 24.36 -2.55 11.19
CA GLY A 277 25.57 -3.32 10.92
C GLY A 277 25.99 -3.21 9.45
N LEU A 278 27.22 -3.61 9.15
CA LEU A 278 27.79 -3.58 7.81
C LEU A 278 28.27 -4.97 7.42
N GLY A 279 28.18 -5.29 6.14
CA GLY A 279 28.66 -6.56 5.64
C GLY A 279 28.83 -6.59 4.13
N VAL A 280 29.45 -7.67 3.69
CA VAL A 280 29.79 -7.93 2.29
C VAL A 280 29.30 -9.32 1.94
N VAL A 281 28.57 -9.46 0.84
CA VAL A 281 28.06 -10.75 0.37
C VAL A 281 28.33 -10.87 -1.12
N GLY A 282 29.29 -11.74 -1.46
CA GLY A 282 29.85 -11.76 -2.81
C GLY A 282 30.33 -10.36 -3.18
N PRO A 283 30.00 -9.82 -4.36
CA PRO A 283 30.51 -8.52 -4.79
C PRO A 283 29.76 -7.31 -4.20
N ASN A 284 28.72 -7.52 -3.38
CA ASN A 284 27.82 -6.44 -2.96
C ASN A 284 28.00 -6.08 -1.48
N TYR A 285 27.85 -4.79 -1.18
CA TYR A 285 27.78 -4.26 0.17
C TYR A 285 26.36 -4.28 0.72
N TYR A 286 26.24 -4.58 2.01
CA TYR A 286 24.96 -4.65 2.70
C TYR A 286 25.00 -3.91 4.03
N GLY A 287 23.90 -3.21 4.31
CA GLY A 287 23.53 -2.83 5.67
C GLY A 287 22.81 -4.00 6.32
N LEU A 288 23.27 -4.45 7.46
CA LEU A 288 22.80 -5.67 8.15
C LEU A 288 22.20 -5.33 9.52
N SER A 289 21.37 -6.24 10.02
CA SER A 289 20.88 -6.27 11.40
C SER A 289 21.21 -7.64 12.01
N PRO A 290 22.36 -7.78 12.72
CA PRO A 290 22.76 -9.05 13.33
C PRO A 290 21.88 -9.49 14.51
N ASP A 291 21.33 -8.56 15.32
CA ASP A 291 20.79 -8.87 16.66
C ASP A 291 19.32 -8.43 16.85
N SER A 292 18.41 -8.88 15.99
CA SER A 292 16.95 -8.55 15.96
C SER A 292 16.56 -7.05 15.83
N ALA A 293 17.50 -6.12 16.01
CA ALA A 293 17.29 -4.69 15.82
C ALA A 293 17.45 -4.29 14.34
N MET A 294 16.32 -4.12 13.65
CA MET A 294 16.26 -3.69 12.24
C MET A 294 17.24 -2.55 11.90
N ALA A 295 17.98 -2.73 10.81
CA ALA A 295 18.75 -1.64 10.23
C ALA A 295 17.79 -0.54 9.77
N LYS A 296 18.22 0.72 9.86
CA LYS A 296 17.40 1.90 9.57
C LYS A 296 17.99 2.71 8.43
N VAL A 297 17.17 3.04 7.44
CA VAL A 297 17.47 4.06 6.43
C VAL A 297 16.53 5.24 6.62
N GLN A 298 17.07 6.45 6.56
CA GLN A 298 16.30 7.69 6.68
C GLN A 298 16.54 8.57 5.47
N PHE A 299 15.46 9.03 4.85
CA PHE A 299 15.47 10.05 3.80
C PHE A 299 15.09 11.40 4.42
N THR A 300 15.88 12.43 4.14
CA THR A 300 15.65 13.77 4.65
C THR A 300 15.30 14.77 3.56
N TYR A 301 14.56 15.81 3.91
CA TYR A 301 14.24 16.96 3.06
C TYR A 301 14.19 18.20 3.95
N ASN A 302 14.91 19.26 3.59
CA ASN A 302 15.00 20.49 4.40
C ASN A 302 15.36 20.23 5.88
N ASN A 303 16.24 19.27 6.16
CA ASN A 303 16.65 18.78 7.49
C ASN A 303 15.61 17.93 8.26
N ASP A 304 14.39 17.77 7.75
CA ASP A 304 13.39 16.91 8.37
C ASP A 304 13.45 15.49 7.80
N THR A 305 13.21 14.47 8.63
CA THR A 305 13.10 13.08 8.17
C THR A 305 11.73 12.87 7.53
N ILE A 306 11.68 12.58 6.24
CA ILE A 306 10.42 12.35 5.51
C ILE A 306 10.06 10.88 5.49
N ILE A 307 11.03 9.99 5.26
CA ILE A 307 10.79 8.54 5.21
C ILE A 307 11.81 7.84 6.10
N THR A 308 11.31 7.01 7.01
CA THR A 308 12.07 6.04 7.78
C THR A 308 11.73 4.65 7.28
N LEU A 309 12.77 3.86 7.04
CA LEU A 309 12.69 2.48 6.60
C LEU A 309 13.41 1.58 7.58
N ARG A 310 12.80 0.47 7.95
CA ARG A 310 13.40 -0.53 8.85
C ARG A 310 13.41 -1.89 8.16
N SER A 311 14.57 -2.54 8.12
CA SER A 311 14.73 -3.84 7.46
C SER A 311 15.89 -4.64 8.03
N GLY A 312 15.80 -5.96 7.96
CA GLY A 312 16.90 -6.85 8.32
C GLY A 312 18.12 -6.71 7.40
N ARG A 313 17.93 -6.19 6.18
CA ARG A 313 19.02 -5.90 5.24
C ARG A 313 18.69 -4.82 4.22
N PHE A 314 19.69 -4.03 3.86
CA PHE A 314 19.68 -3.13 2.71
C PHE A 314 20.84 -3.46 1.79
N LEU A 315 20.58 -3.55 0.48
CA LEU A 315 21.60 -3.70 -0.55
C LEU A 315 22.06 -2.32 -1.01
N PHE A 316 23.37 -2.05 -0.96
CA PHE A 316 23.98 -0.83 -1.46
C PHE A 316 24.71 -1.07 -2.78
N ARG A 317 24.46 -0.18 -3.76
CA ARG A 317 25.14 -0.09 -5.05
C ARG A 317 25.11 1.36 -5.53
N ASP A 318 26.06 1.76 -6.36
CA ASP A 318 26.18 3.13 -6.89
C ASP A 318 24.89 3.70 -7.50
N SER A 319 24.06 2.84 -8.10
CA SER A 319 22.81 3.24 -8.76
C SER A 319 21.57 2.60 -8.14
N LEU A 320 21.67 1.98 -6.96
CA LEU A 320 20.54 1.30 -6.35
C LEU A 320 20.75 1.08 -4.85
N LEU A 321 19.85 1.63 -4.05
CA LEU A 321 19.56 1.17 -2.71
C LEU A 321 18.26 0.35 -2.74
N SER A 322 18.27 -0.86 -2.20
CA SER A 322 17.06 -1.68 -2.21
C SER A 322 16.92 -2.62 -1.01
N SER A 323 15.68 -2.92 -0.65
CA SER A 323 15.34 -3.99 0.29
C SER A 323 14.01 -4.62 -0.09
N GLY A 324 13.90 -5.94 0.07
CA GLY A 324 12.68 -6.70 -0.21
C GLY A 324 11.75 -6.92 0.99
N ARG A 325 12.13 -6.47 2.19
CA ARG A 325 11.29 -6.59 3.39
C ARG A 325 11.51 -5.37 4.24
N VAL A 326 10.72 -4.33 4.03
CA VAL A 326 10.87 -3.07 4.71
C VAL A 326 9.57 -2.66 5.40
N GLU A 327 9.70 -2.31 6.67
CA GLU A 327 8.70 -1.55 7.42
C GLU A 327 8.92 -0.07 7.10
N VAL A 328 7.82 0.64 6.84
CA VAL A 328 7.82 1.98 6.28
C VAL A 328 7.07 2.92 7.21
N THR A 329 7.71 4.04 7.51
CA THR A 329 7.09 5.19 8.18
C THR A 329 7.40 6.44 7.36
N ALA A 330 6.39 7.00 6.68
CA ALA A 330 6.50 8.32 6.05
C ALA A 330 5.91 9.37 7.01
N HIS A 331 6.72 10.32 7.45
CA HIS A 331 6.39 11.26 8.52
C HIS A 331 5.54 12.43 8.01
N LEU A 332 4.51 12.77 8.76
CA LEU A 332 3.58 13.89 8.56
C LEU A 332 3.49 14.72 9.86
N GLY A 333 4.63 15.23 10.33
CA GLY A 333 4.76 15.88 11.63
C GLY A 333 4.88 14.85 12.76
N GLU A 334 3.97 14.89 13.74
CA GLU A 334 3.86 13.85 14.79
C GLU A 334 3.13 12.59 14.28
N ASP A 335 2.43 12.72 13.16
CA ASP A 335 1.68 11.66 12.49
C ASP A 335 2.51 10.97 11.39
N SER A 336 1.99 9.88 10.82
CA SER A 336 2.67 9.17 9.73
C SER A 336 1.74 8.35 8.84
N LEU A 337 2.24 8.02 7.65
CA LEU A 337 1.82 6.87 6.89
C LEU A 337 2.67 5.66 7.28
N TYR A 338 2.04 4.59 7.67
CA TYR A 338 2.70 3.36 8.10
C TYR A 338 2.33 2.18 7.19
N HIS A 339 3.33 1.33 6.92
CA HIS A 339 3.08 0.02 6.34
C HIS A 339 4.13 -1.00 6.82
N PRO A 340 3.71 -2.18 7.33
CA PRO A 340 4.63 -3.13 7.97
C PRO A 340 5.54 -3.87 7.00
N TYR A 341 5.11 -4.07 5.74
CA TYR A 341 5.79 -4.99 4.83
C TYR A 341 5.75 -4.58 3.35
N CYS A 342 6.81 -3.92 2.87
CA CYS A 342 6.97 -3.51 1.48
C CYS A 342 8.31 -3.95 0.85
N GLU A 343 8.40 -3.77 -0.46
CA GLU A 343 9.67 -3.65 -1.20
C GLU A 343 10.03 -2.17 -1.35
N MET A 344 11.31 -1.83 -1.13
CA MET A 344 11.86 -0.51 -1.38
C MET A 344 12.92 -0.57 -2.49
N ARG A 345 12.84 0.39 -3.41
CA ARG A 345 13.92 0.74 -4.34
C ARG A 345 14.14 2.24 -4.38
N PHE A 346 15.38 2.66 -4.24
CA PHE A 346 15.82 4.03 -4.42
C PHE A 346 16.92 4.06 -5.49
N ASP A 347 16.74 4.93 -6.47
CA ASP A 347 17.74 5.23 -7.50
C ASP A 347 18.43 6.57 -7.16
N PRO A 348 19.68 6.55 -6.68
CA PRO A 348 20.41 7.76 -6.32
C PRO A 348 20.65 8.73 -7.49
N ARG A 349 20.60 8.25 -8.75
CA ARG A 349 20.85 9.09 -9.94
C ARG A 349 19.64 9.93 -10.31
N SER A 350 18.43 9.38 -10.15
CA SER A 350 17.17 10.09 -10.40
C SER A 350 16.57 10.71 -9.13
N GLY A 351 17.05 10.32 -7.94
CA GLY A 351 16.49 10.74 -6.66
C GLY A 351 15.11 10.15 -6.38
N GLN A 352 14.68 9.10 -7.10
CA GLN A 352 13.36 8.51 -6.95
C GLN A 352 13.37 7.38 -5.93
N VAL A 353 12.55 7.53 -4.89
CA VAL A 353 12.21 6.53 -3.90
C VAL A 353 10.89 5.88 -4.30
N ARG A 354 10.86 4.55 -4.41
CA ARG A 354 9.66 3.77 -4.71
C ARG A 354 9.47 2.67 -3.69
N ILE A 355 8.31 2.68 -3.04
CA ILE A 355 7.86 1.69 -2.09
C ILE A 355 6.68 0.95 -2.69
N ILE A 356 6.76 -0.38 -2.77
CA ILE A 356 5.76 -1.21 -3.42
C ILE A 356 5.26 -2.25 -2.43
N ARG A 357 3.95 -2.36 -2.29
CA ARG A 357 3.29 -3.42 -1.53
C ARG A 357 3.37 -4.74 -2.26
N TYR A 358 3.61 -5.81 -1.51
CA TYR A 358 3.49 -7.17 -2.05
C TYR A 358 2.02 -7.55 -2.22
N LYS A 359 1.69 -8.33 -3.24
CA LYS A 359 0.34 -8.85 -3.49
C LYS A 359 0.05 -10.16 -2.73
N THR A 360 0.84 -10.45 -1.68
CA THR A 360 0.83 -11.71 -0.92
C THR A 360 1.23 -11.46 0.54
N GLY A 361 0.70 -12.26 1.47
CA GLY A 361 1.06 -12.19 2.90
C GLY A 361 0.77 -10.82 3.51
N LEU A 362 1.60 -10.39 4.47
CA LEU A 362 1.49 -9.08 5.13
C LEU A 362 1.60 -7.87 4.18
N GLY A 363 2.07 -8.05 2.94
CA GLY A 363 2.03 -6.98 1.95
C GLY A 363 0.63 -6.56 1.53
N LEU A 364 -0.37 -7.42 1.77
CA LEU A 364 -1.78 -7.13 1.48
C LEU A 364 -2.42 -6.16 2.47
N SER A 365 -1.80 -5.92 3.64
CA SER A 365 -2.26 -4.91 4.61
C SER A 365 -2.44 -3.55 3.94
N SER A 366 -3.39 -2.75 4.41
CA SER A 366 -3.53 -1.36 3.97
C SER A 366 -2.40 -0.50 4.54
N TRP A 367 -2.13 0.64 3.89
CA TRP A 367 -1.39 1.71 4.54
C TRP A 367 -2.26 2.33 5.63
N THR A 368 -1.71 2.61 6.79
CA THR A 368 -2.42 3.33 7.84
C THR A 368 -1.93 4.76 7.89
N ASP A 369 -2.85 5.71 7.78
CA ASP A 369 -2.60 7.16 7.84
C ASP A 369 -3.14 7.70 9.16
N SER A 370 -2.25 8.11 10.07
CA SER A 370 -2.67 8.69 11.34
C SER A 370 -3.09 10.16 11.25
N TYR A 371 -2.58 10.92 10.28
CA TYR A 371 -2.89 12.34 10.11
C TYR A 371 -4.31 12.55 9.58
N HIS A 372 -4.67 11.82 8.52
CA HIS A 372 -5.99 11.92 7.90
C HIS A 372 -7.02 10.96 8.52
N SER A 373 -6.60 10.14 9.50
CA SER A 373 -7.45 9.14 10.18
C SER A 373 -8.09 8.11 9.23
N MET A 374 -7.29 7.52 8.34
CA MET A 374 -7.77 6.57 7.33
C MET A 374 -6.83 5.39 7.04
N ASP A 375 -7.38 4.32 6.46
CA ASP A 375 -6.64 3.22 5.86
C ASP A 375 -6.70 3.28 4.34
N MET A 376 -5.58 3.09 3.67
CA MET A 376 -5.45 3.26 2.23
C MET A 376 -4.96 1.98 1.54
N ASN A 377 -5.77 1.44 0.65
CA ASN A 377 -5.40 0.35 -0.22
C ASN A 377 -4.87 0.89 -1.55
N VAL A 378 -3.58 1.25 -1.54
CA VAL A 378 -2.81 1.75 -2.70
C VAL A 378 -1.53 0.94 -2.89
N ASP A 379 -1.15 0.62 -4.13
CA ASP A 379 -0.05 -0.33 -4.36
C ASP A 379 1.36 0.20 -4.08
N GLN A 380 1.58 1.49 -4.32
CA GLN A 380 2.90 2.09 -4.16
C GLN A 380 2.85 3.52 -3.65
N LEU A 381 3.85 3.86 -2.87
CA LEU A 381 4.22 5.22 -2.47
C LEU A 381 5.49 5.60 -3.22
N ILE A 382 5.47 6.77 -3.87
CA ILE A 382 6.60 7.33 -4.61
C ILE A 382 6.94 8.69 -4.03
N TRP A 383 8.22 8.94 -3.81
CA TRP A 383 8.75 10.25 -3.47
C TRP A 383 9.95 10.56 -4.37
N ASN A 384 10.04 11.79 -4.86
CA ASN A 384 11.21 12.26 -5.59
C ASN A 384 11.95 13.26 -4.69
N GLN A 385 13.25 13.03 -4.47
CA GLN A 385 14.08 13.92 -3.68
C GLN A 385 14.00 15.37 -4.16
N GLY A 386 14.08 16.31 -3.21
CA GLY A 386 13.93 17.73 -3.47
C GLY A 386 12.48 18.20 -3.69
N THR A 387 11.49 17.31 -3.69
CA THR A 387 10.07 17.69 -3.86
C THR A 387 9.28 17.55 -2.55
N PRO A 388 8.41 18.51 -2.22
CA PRO A 388 7.57 18.45 -1.02
C PRO A 388 6.28 17.64 -1.27
N LYS A 389 6.35 16.51 -2.01
CA LYS A 389 5.16 15.75 -2.44
C LYS A 389 5.35 14.24 -2.40
N LEU A 390 4.51 13.54 -1.65
CA LEU A 390 4.37 12.08 -1.70
C LEU A 390 3.26 11.71 -2.68
N SER A 391 3.48 10.70 -3.53
CA SER A 391 2.50 10.22 -4.50
C SER A 391 2.06 8.80 -4.20
N LEU A 392 0.76 8.59 -4.07
CA LEU A 392 0.13 7.28 -3.87
C LEU A 392 -0.52 6.83 -5.18
N ARG A 393 -0.22 5.60 -5.61
CA ARG A 393 -0.63 5.12 -6.93
C ARG A 393 -0.81 3.61 -6.96
N ASN A 394 -1.78 3.13 -7.75
CA ASN A 394 -1.88 1.72 -8.14
C ASN A 394 -1.02 1.34 -9.35
N LEU A 395 -0.57 0.09 -9.38
CA LEU A 395 0.14 -0.47 -10.53
C LEU A 395 -0.90 -0.86 -11.58
N ASN A 396 -1.10 -0.02 -12.60
CA ASN A 396 -2.06 -0.25 -13.68
C ASN A 396 -1.56 -1.39 -14.62
N LEU A 397 -1.76 -2.65 -14.21
CA LEU A 397 -1.36 -3.86 -14.93
C LEU A 397 -2.44 -4.35 -15.91
N GLY A 398 -3.06 -3.43 -16.67
CA GLY A 398 -4.07 -3.75 -17.69
C GLY A 398 -5.53 -3.75 -17.21
N SER A 399 -5.79 -3.61 -15.91
CA SER A 399 -7.11 -3.26 -15.35
C SER A 399 -7.00 -1.99 -14.51
N GLN A 400 -8.03 -1.13 -14.55
CA GLN A 400 -8.13 0.05 -13.68
C GLN A 400 -8.51 -0.39 -12.25
N GLN A 401 -7.57 -1.00 -11.54
CA GLN A 401 -7.76 -1.37 -10.15
C GLN A 401 -7.93 -0.09 -9.32
N ALA A 402 -9.07 0.03 -8.63
CA ALA A 402 -9.36 1.21 -7.83
C ALA A 402 -8.44 1.30 -6.62
N ALA A 403 -7.95 2.50 -6.33
CA ALA A 403 -7.43 2.82 -5.01
C ALA A 403 -8.60 3.09 -4.07
N VAL A 404 -8.51 2.61 -2.84
CA VAL A 404 -9.58 2.71 -1.86
C VAL A 404 -9.03 3.35 -0.60
N PHE A 405 -9.69 4.40 -0.13
CA PHE A 405 -9.37 5.09 1.12
C PHE A 405 -10.59 4.94 2.04
N GLU A 406 -10.42 4.31 3.20
CA GLU A 406 -11.48 4.02 4.18
C GLU A 406 -11.22 4.81 5.46
N SER A 407 -12.25 5.41 6.04
CA SER A 407 -12.16 5.95 7.41
C SER A 407 -11.65 4.89 8.38
N LYS A 408 -10.87 5.28 9.40
CA LYS A 408 -10.52 4.37 10.50
C LYS A 408 -11.75 3.81 11.23
N GLN A 409 -12.87 4.55 11.24
CA GLN A 409 -14.14 4.12 11.84
C GLN A 409 -15.09 3.42 10.83
N TYR A 410 -14.62 3.15 9.61
CA TYR A 410 -15.42 2.49 8.59
C TYR A 410 -15.87 1.10 9.05
N PHE A 411 -17.17 0.87 9.04
CA PHE A 411 -17.76 -0.42 9.41
C PHE A 411 -18.88 -0.85 8.46
N ARG A 412 -18.89 -2.15 8.14
CA ARG A 412 -20.01 -2.80 7.43
C ARG A 412 -20.30 -4.16 8.05
N ILE A 413 -21.57 -4.42 8.33
CA ILE A 413 -22.04 -5.73 8.83
C ILE A 413 -21.65 -6.86 7.89
N ALA A 414 -21.71 -6.65 6.57
CA ALA A 414 -21.31 -7.64 5.58
C ALA A 414 -19.83 -8.10 5.74
N ARG A 415 -18.93 -7.22 6.20
CA ARG A 415 -17.52 -7.58 6.48
C ARG A 415 -17.43 -8.47 7.72
N MET A 416 -18.24 -8.22 8.76
CA MET A 416 -18.35 -9.12 9.93
C MET A 416 -18.86 -10.50 9.53
N GLU A 417 -19.95 -10.54 8.76
CA GLU A 417 -20.53 -11.81 8.28
C GLU A 417 -19.54 -12.60 7.41
N GLN A 418 -18.76 -11.90 6.58
CA GLN A 418 -17.72 -12.53 5.77
C GLN A 418 -16.60 -13.15 6.63
N ILE A 419 -16.18 -12.47 7.71
CA ILE A 419 -15.19 -13.01 8.66
C ILE A 419 -15.78 -14.22 9.40
N ALA A 420 -17.03 -14.13 9.87
CA ALA A 420 -17.69 -15.22 10.59
C ALA A 420 -17.89 -16.48 9.74
N GLY A 421 -18.20 -16.33 8.45
CA GLY A 421 -18.49 -17.44 7.55
C GLY A 421 -19.60 -18.33 8.08
N LEU A 422 -19.29 -19.61 8.35
CA LEU A 422 -20.23 -20.59 8.90
C LEU A 422 -20.01 -20.88 10.40
N GLN A 423 -19.12 -20.15 11.06
CA GLN A 423 -18.79 -20.39 12.46
C GLN A 423 -19.91 -19.94 13.41
N ARG A 424 -20.11 -20.68 14.51
CA ARG A 424 -21.14 -20.36 15.52
C ARG A 424 -20.72 -19.19 16.42
N THR A 425 -19.43 -19.11 16.72
CA THR A 425 -18.84 -18.02 17.49
C THR A 425 -17.99 -17.20 16.52
N HIS A 426 -18.05 -15.87 16.64
CA HIS A 426 -17.34 -14.99 15.72
C HIS A 426 -15.82 -15.11 15.94
N PRO A 427 -14.99 -15.28 14.88
CA PRO A 427 -13.54 -15.46 15.03
C PRO A 427 -12.84 -14.36 15.82
N LEU A 428 -13.24 -13.09 15.62
CA LEU A 428 -12.69 -11.95 16.38
C LEU A 428 -12.98 -12.04 17.90
N ILE A 429 -14.09 -12.66 18.30
CA ILE A 429 -14.40 -12.89 19.72
C ILE A 429 -13.52 -14.00 20.28
N GLU A 430 -13.33 -15.08 19.51
CA GLU A 430 -12.43 -16.16 19.90
C GLU A 430 -10.99 -15.66 20.06
N LEU A 431 -10.53 -14.85 19.11
CA LEU A 431 -9.23 -14.20 19.14
C LEU A 431 -9.05 -13.32 20.38
N LYS A 432 -10.02 -12.44 20.66
CA LYS A 432 -10.01 -11.62 21.88
C LYS A 432 -9.93 -12.48 23.14
N ASN A 433 -10.74 -13.54 23.22
CA ASN A 433 -10.80 -14.39 24.40
C ASN A 433 -9.51 -15.22 24.58
N ALA A 434 -8.92 -15.71 23.49
CA ALA A 434 -7.66 -16.45 23.50
C ALA A 434 -6.49 -15.58 23.97
N ALA A 435 -6.52 -14.30 23.62
CA ALA A 435 -5.51 -13.32 23.98
C ALA A 435 -5.63 -12.76 25.41
N TYR A 436 -6.77 -12.96 26.08
CA TYR A 436 -7.07 -12.35 27.38
C TYR A 436 -6.00 -12.62 28.44
N GLY A 437 -5.46 -13.85 28.49
CA GLY A 437 -4.44 -14.25 29.46
C GLY A 437 -3.09 -13.54 29.31
N TYR A 438 -2.84 -12.91 28.16
CA TYR A 438 -1.59 -12.21 27.82
C TYR A 438 -1.73 -10.68 27.86
N GLY A 439 -2.89 -10.16 28.27
CA GLY A 439 -3.13 -8.71 28.25
C GLY A 439 -3.15 -8.12 26.84
N TYR A 440 -3.37 -8.95 25.80
CA TYR A 440 -3.53 -8.55 24.40
C TYR A 440 -2.27 -8.06 23.66
N GLU A 441 -1.10 -8.08 24.29
CA GLU A 441 0.17 -7.61 23.71
C GLU A 441 1.25 -8.69 23.67
N ASN A 442 2.17 -8.60 22.70
CA ASN A 442 3.40 -9.41 22.60
C ASN A 442 3.18 -10.92 22.76
N MET A 443 2.06 -11.44 22.25
CA MET A 443 1.65 -12.83 22.40
C MET A 443 2.47 -13.72 21.47
N PRO A 444 3.15 -14.78 21.97
CA PRO A 444 3.84 -15.70 21.09
C PRO A 444 2.86 -16.39 20.13
N LEU A 445 3.14 -16.35 18.82
CA LEU A 445 2.30 -16.91 17.76
C LEU A 445 1.84 -18.34 18.07
N ARG A 446 2.77 -19.18 18.53
CA ARG A 446 2.51 -20.59 18.85
C ARG A 446 1.50 -20.77 19.98
N GLU A 447 1.62 -19.96 21.03
CA GLU A 447 0.75 -20.05 22.21
C GLU A 447 -0.66 -19.52 21.88
N LEU A 448 -0.75 -18.44 21.09
CA LEU A 448 -2.04 -17.92 20.64
C LEU A 448 -2.76 -18.90 19.71
N THR A 449 -2.03 -19.55 18.79
CA THR A 449 -2.57 -20.59 17.90
C THR A 449 -3.12 -21.77 18.70
N TYR A 450 -2.40 -22.19 19.75
CA TYR A 450 -2.87 -23.24 20.67
C TYR A 450 -4.13 -22.81 21.44
N ALA A 451 -4.18 -21.58 21.94
CA ALA A 451 -5.35 -21.04 22.63
C ALA A 451 -6.59 -20.94 21.74
N LEU A 452 -6.40 -20.66 20.44
CA LEU A 452 -7.43 -20.70 19.40
C LEU A 452 -7.86 -22.12 19.00
N ARG A 453 -7.17 -23.16 19.49
CA ARG A 453 -7.41 -24.58 19.15
C ARG A 453 -7.30 -24.87 17.66
N MET A 454 -6.44 -24.12 16.97
CA MET A 454 -6.11 -24.34 15.57
C MET A 454 -4.80 -25.12 15.46
N ASP A 455 -4.63 -25.92 14.40
CA ASP A 455 -3.31 -26.45 14.08
C ASP A 455 -2.35 -25.31 13.69
N PRO A 456 -1.03 -25.49 13.82
CA PRO A 456 -0.06 -24.41 13.62
C PRO A 456 -0.18 -23.68 12.28
N GLU A 457 -0.38 -24.40 11.18
CA GLU A 457 -0.41 -23.82 9.83
C GLU A 457 -1.72 -23.02 9.60
N SER A 458 -2.86 -23.59 9.99
CA SER A 458 -4.16 -22.90 9.90
C SER A 458 -4.22 -21.67 10.80
N GLY A 459 -3.68 -21.77 12.02
CA GLY A 459 -3.66 -20.65 12.97
C GLY A 459 -2.76 -19.52 12.53
N GLU A 460 -1.56 -19.82 12.02
CA GLU A 460 -0.67 -18.82 11.44
C GLU A 460 -1.33 -18.11 10.26
N ARG A 461 -1.96 -18.85 9.35
CA ARG A 461 -2.73 -18.26 8.24
C ARG A 461 -3.87 -17.37 8.72
N PHE A 462 -4.65 -17.82 9.69
CA PHE A 462 -5.74 -17.04 10.27
C PHE A 462 -5.21 -15.72 10.87
N LEU A 463 -4.12 -15.78 11.64
CA LEU A 463 -3.54 -14.60 12.27
C LEU A 463 -2.92 -13.63 11.24
N PHE A 464 -2.34 -14.14 10.15
CA PHE A 464 -1.96 -13.30 9.02
C PHE A 464 -3.17 -12.63 8.36
N GLU A 465 -4.28 -13.34 8.16
CA GLU A 465 -5.52 -12.76 7.63
C GLU A 465 -6.09 -11.67 8.56
N MET A 466 -5.95 -11.84 9.88
CA MET A 466 -6.32 -10.80 10.86
C MET A 466 -5.37 -9.60 10.80
N ALA A 467 -4.07 -9.83 10.58
CA ALA A 467 -3.08 -8.76 10.43
C ALA A 467 -3.29 -7.96 9.14
N ILE A 468 -3.65 -8.64 8.04
CA ILE A 468 -4.00 -8.01 6.76
C ILE A 468 -5.22 -7.10 6.92
N GLN A 469 -6.19 -7.49 7.75
CA GLN A 469 -7.38 -6.69 8.04
C GLN A 469 -7.15 -5.61 9.10
N GLY A 470 -5.93 -5.51 9.65
CA GLY A 470 -5.55 -4.53 10.65
C GLY A 470 -6.13 -4.81 12.04
N PHE A 471 -6.58 -6.04 12.33
CA PHE A 471 -7.08 -6.42 13.65
C PHE A 471 -5.96 -6.81 14.61
N VAL A 472 -4.83 -7.25 14.09
CA VAL A 472 -3.62 -7.54 14.87
C VAL A 472 -2.39 -6.96 14.21
N GLU A 473 -1.41 -6.61 15.02
CA GLU A 473 -0.05 -6.36 14.58
C GLU A 473 0.76 -7.64 14.71
N PHE A 474 1.57 -7.93 13.70
CA PHE A 474 2.40 -9.13 13.64
C PHE A 474 3.88 -8.73 13.58
N ASP A 475 4.62 -9.00 14.65
CA ASP A 475 6.07 -8.90 14.64
C ASP A 475 6.64 -10.20 14.05
N VAL A 476 7.13 -10.09 12.81
CA VAL A 476 7.65 -11.23 12.05
C VAL A 476 8.91 -11.80 12.66
N ASP A 477 9.74 -10.99 13.29
CA ASP A 477 11.04 -11.41 13.78
C ASP A 477 10.94 -11.95 15.21
N ALA A 478 10.15 -11.29 16.07
CA ALA A 478 9.85 -11.80 17.40
C ALA A 478 8.84 -12.96 17.39
N GLN A 479 8.13 -13.17 16.28
CA GLN A 479 7.03 -14.14 16.16
C GLN A 479 5.95 -13.89 17.23
N THR A 480 5.63 -12.61 17.45
CA THR A 480 4.63 -12.17 18.42
C THR A 480 3.50 -11.38 17.78
N ILE A 481 2.36 -11.37 18.44
CA ILE A 481 1.12 -10.75 17.97
C ILE A 481 0.59 -9.82 19.04
N THR A 482 0.14 -8.64 18.62
CA THR A 482 -0.54 -7.66 19.46
C THR A 482 -1.90 -7.36 18.86
N LEU A 483 -2.95 -7.34 19.67
CA LEU A 483 -4.27 -6.93 19.21
C LEU A 483 -4.33 -5.42 19.07
N THR A 484 -4.94 -4.95 18.00
CA THR A 484 -5.15 -3.53 17.75
C THR A 484 -6.45 -3.04 18.36
N ASP A 485 -6.54 -1.74 18.63
CA ASP A 485 -7.78 -1.07 19.04
C ASP A 485 -8.91 -1.31 18.03
N ARG A 486 -8.58 -1.36 16.74
CA ARG A 486 -9.52 -1.63 15.66
C ARG A 486 -10.35 -2.88 15.92
N LEU A 487 -9.75 -3.97 16.41
CA LEU A 487 -10.51 -5.19 16.71
C LEU A 487 -11.60 -4.95 17.75
N PHE A 488 -11.27 -4.22 18.82
CA PHE A 488 -12.21 -3.93 19.89
C PHE A 488 -13.31 -2.98 19.41
N GLU A 489 -12.95 -1.92 18.68
CA GLU A 489 -13.90 -0.99 18.07
C GLU A 489 -14.86 -1.71 17.11
N TYR A 490 -14.36 -2.62 16.28
CA TYR A 490 -15.17 -3.39 15.34
C TYR A 490 -16.19 -4.31 16.06
N LEU A 491 -15.80 -4.91 17.19
CA LEU A 491 -16.71 -5.70 18.04
C LEU A 491 -17.76 -4.83 18.73
N GLU A 492 -17.40 -3.63 19.17
CA GLU A 492 -18.33 -2.67 19.76
C GLU A 492 -19.34 -2.14 18.74
N ASN A 493 -18.89 -1.82 17.52
CA ASN A 493 -19.75 -1.43 16.40
C ASN A 493 -20.75 -2.54 16.06
N TRP A 494 -20.30 -3.81 16.01
CA TRP A 494 -21.17 -4.96 15.73
C TRP A 494 -22.22 -5.21 16.82
N THR A 495 -21.87 -4.98 18.09
CA THR A 495 -22.83 -5.06 19.21
C THR A 495 -23.67 -3.78 19.39
N GLY A 496 -23.45 -2.76 18.54
CA GLY A 496 -24.14 -1.48 18.60
C GLY A 496 -23.79 -0.65 19.83
N LYS A 497 -22.63 -0.86 20.46
CA LYS A 497 -22.20 -0.06 21.64
C LYS A 497 -21.52 1.24 21.27
N ARG A 498 -20.96 1.32 20.06
CA ARG A 498 -20.21 2.46 19.54
C ARG A 498 -20.77 2.87 18.19
N ASP A 499 -20.68 4.15 17.88
CA ASP A 499 -21.02 4.73 16.57
C ASP A 499 -19.90 4.51 15.54
N TYR A 500 -20.27 4.45 14.27
CA TYR A 500 -19.38 4.14 13.16
C TYR A 500 -19.82 4.87 11.89
N ASP A 501 -18.95 4.90 10.89
CA ASP A 501 -19.27 5.48 9.59
C ASP A 501 -19.22 4.44 8.45
N VAL A 502 -19.67 4.87 7.28
CA VAL A 502 -19.61 4.10 6.04
C VAL A 502 -18.77 4.79 4.95
N ILE A 503 -17.97 5.78 5.35
CA ILE A 503 -17.25 6.68 4.46
C ILE A 503 -16.06 5.96 3.84
N GLN A 504 -16.10 5.90 2.51
CA GLN A 504 -15.06 5.35 1.68
C GLN A 504 -14.91 6.18 0.40
N PHE A 505 -13.67 6.44 0.00
CA PHE A 505 -13.34 7.13 -1.24
C PHE A 505 -12.77 6.12 -2.23
N VAL A 506 -13.51 5.87 -3.31
CA VAL A 506 -13.09 4.95 -4.37
C VAL A 506 -12.50 5.75 -5.52
N SER A 507 -11.17 5.74 -5.64
CA SER A 507 -10.42 6.46 -6.65
C SER A 507 -10.18 5.58 -7.89
N ARG A 508 -10.73 6.01 -9.03
CA ARG A 508 -10.54 5.35 -10.34
C ARG A 508 -9.97 6.35 -11.33
N ILE A 509 -8.70 6.15 -11.72
CA ILE A 509 -8.01 6.97 -12.72
C ILE A 509 -7.35 6.11 -13.80
N GLY A 510 -7.29 6.60 -15.03
CA GLY A 510 -6.60 5.90 -16.12
C GLY A 510 -5.07 6.03 -16.05
N GLN A 511 -4.58 7.24 -15.71
CA GLN A 511 -3.16 7.57 -15.57
C GLN A 511 -2.96 8.60 -14.45
N GLY A 512 -1.74 8.66 -13.89
CA GLY A 512 -1.38 9.58 -12.82
C GLY A 512 -1.36 8.91 -11.43
N SER A 513 -1.36 9.76 -10.39
CA SER A 513 -1.42 9.34 -8.98
C SER A 513 -2.87 9.36 -8.50
N ASN A 514 -3.27 8.36 -7.71
CA ASN A 514 -4.59 8.29 -7.10
C ASN A 514 -4.74 9.37 -6.02
N ALA A 515 -3.67 9.59 -5.26
CA ALA A 515 -3.59 10.69 -4.31
C ALA A 515 -2.18 11.30 -4.26
N GLN A 516 -2.09 12.56 -3.85
CA GLN A 516 -0.84 13.27 -3.60
C GLN A 516 -0.91 13.99 -2.26
N ILE A 517 0.09 13.78 -1.41
CA ILE A 517 0.20 14.42 -0.09
C ILE A 517 1.27 15.51 -0.17
N SER A 518 0.92 16.70 0.27
CA SER A 518 1.82 17.84 0.40
C SER A 518 2.62 17.73 1.69
N LEU A 519 3.95 17.78 1.64
CA LEU A 519 4.80 17.81 2.84
C LEU A 519 4.84 19.19 3.51
N LEU A 520 4.15 20.19 2.96
CA LEU A 520 4.11 21.56 3.51
C LEU A 520 2.96 21.77 4.51
N ASN A 521 1.81 21.15 4.23
CA ASN A 521 0.58 21.30 5.01
C ASN A 521 -0.13 19.96 5.26
N TYR A 522 0.45 18.85 4.80
CA TYR A 522 -0.05 17.48 4.92
C TYR A 522 -1.39 17.19 4.25
N GLU A 523 -2.04 18.16 3.60
CA GLU A 523 -3.26 17.91 2.83
C GLU A 523 -3.02 16.89 1.69
N MET A 524 -4.02 16.04 1.48
CA MET A 524 -4.02 14.98 0.47
C MET A 524 -5.05 15.24 -0.62
N ASP A 525 -4.58 15.52 -1.83
CA ASP A 525 -5.45 15.62 -3.02
C ASP A 525 -5.76 14.22 -3.55
N ILE A 526 -7.03 13.82 -3.54
CA ILE A 526 -7.50 12.53 -4.05
C ILE A 526 -8.27 12.73 -5.36
N ALA A 527 -7.87 12.01 -6.41
CA ALA A 527 -8.46 12.10 -7.74
C ALA A 527 -9.28 10.87 -8.12
N GLY A 528 -10.23 11.02 -9.05
CA GLY A 528 -11.06 9.93 -9.56
C GLY A 528 -12.17 9.47 -8.63
N VAL A 529 -12.60 10.29 -7.67
CA VAL A 529 -13.69 10.01 -6.72
C VAL A 529 -15.01 10.48 -7.31
N GLN A 530 -15.85 9.56 -7.80
CA GLN A 530 -17.09 9.92 -8.51
C GLN A 530 -18.29 10.17 -7.59
N ARG A 531 -18.36 9.44 -6.48
CA ARG A 531 -19.44 9.52 -5.49
C ARG A 531 -18.85 9.17 -4.12
N ILE A 532 -19.30 9.88 -3.11
CA ILE A 532 -19.00 9.62 -1.70
C ILE A 532 -20.35 9.44 -1.00
N ALA A 533 -20.59 8.28 -0.39
CA ALA A 533 -21.75 8.08 0.47
C ALA A 533 -21.32 8.42 1.90
N VAL A 534 -21.77 9.56 2.43
CA VAL A 534 -21.41 9.99 3.79
C VAL A 534 -22.39 9.46 4.84
N SER A 535 -23.64 9.23 4.45
CA SER A 535 -24.61 8.45 5.23
C SER A 535 -25.56 7.73 4.29
N ASP A 536 -25.62 6.39 4.42
CA ASP A 536 -26.58 5.58 3.67
C ASP A 536 -27.98 5.69 4.29
N SER A 537 -28.07 5.73 5.62
CA SER A 537 -29.34 5.83 6.38
C SER A 537 -30.05 7.15 6.06
N GLN A 538 -29.30 8.25 6.07
CA GLN A 538 -29.80 9.60 5.79
C GLN A 538 -29.80 9.95 4.29
N GLN A 539 -29.41 9.02 3.43
CA GLN A 539 -29.35 9.18 1.97
C GLN A 539 -28.55 10.41 1.51
N VAL A 540 -27.41 10.70 2.16
CA VAL A 540 -26.55 11.83 1.80
C VAL A 540 -25.36 11.37 0.96
N ASN A 541 -25.30 11.88 -0.27
CA ASN A 541 -24.33 11.56 -1.29
C ASN A 541 -23.65 12.81 -1.84
N LEU A 542 -22.32 12.79 -1.91
CA LEU A 542 -21.52 13.86 -2.48
C LEU A 542 -20.97 13.43 -3.84
N TYR A 543 -20.98 14.34 -4.81
CA TYR A 543 -20.52 14.13 -6.18
C TYR A 543 -19.48 15.20 -6.54
N PRO A 544 -18.19 14.94 -6.27
CA PRO A 544 -17.14 15.92 -6.53
C PRO A 544 -16.99 16.27 -8.01
N ARG A 545 -16.91 17.57 -8.32
CA ARG A 545 -16.70 18.10 -9.67
C ARG A 545 -15.33 17.69 -10.17
N GLY A 546 -15.28 17.06 -11.35
CA GLY A 546 -14.03 16.50 -11.89
C GLY A 546 -13.46 15.32 -11.08
N GLY A 547 -14.23 14.81 -10.11
CA GLY A 547 -13.83 13.70 -9.25
C GLY A 547 -12.64 13.99 -8.34
N ARG A 548 -12.50 15.23 -7.86
CA ARG A 548 -11.38 15.65 -6.99
C ARG A 548 -11.89 16.11 -5.64
N ILE A 549 -11.17 15.72 -4.60
CA ILE A 549 -11.33 16.22 -3.23
C ILE A 549 -9.96 16.52 -2.64
N THR A 550 -9.91 17.42 -1.65
CA THR A 550 -8.72 17.66 -0.84
C THR A 550 -9.03 17.25 0.59
N MET A 551 -8.44 16.15 1.01
CA MET A 551 -8.53 15.61 2.35
C MET A 551 -7.59 16.38 3.27
N LYS A 552 -8.09 16.69 4.46
CA LYS A 552 -7.41 17.40 5.54
C LYS A 552 -7.31 16.47 6.75
N LYS A 553 -6.77 17.02 7.83
CA LYS A 553 -6.63 16.29 9.09
C LYS A 553 -7.98 15.72 9.55
N ASP A 554 -7.94 14.53 10.14
CA ASP A 554 -9.09 13.93 10.85
C ASP A 554 -10.37 13.79 10.02
N MET A 555 -10.24 13.35 8.76
CA MET A 555 -11.33 13.07 7.81
C MET A 555 -12.10 14.30 7.30
N ASP A 556 -11.72 15.52 7.68
CA ASP A 556 -12.26 16.73 7.06
C ASP A 556 -11.84 16.81 5.60
N PHE A 557 -12.71 17.24 4.70
CA PHE A 557 -12.32 17.43 3.30
C PHE A 557 -13.11 18.53 2.59
N THR A 558 -12.47 19.13 1.60
CA THR A 558 -13.08 20.12 0.73
C THR A 558 -13.34 19.57 -0.66
N PHE A 559 -14.44 19.98 -1.27
CA PHE A 559 -14.80 19.59 -2.62
C PHE A 559 -15.72 20.62 -3.28
N ASP A 560 -15.71 20.63 -4.61
CA ASP A 560 -16.72 21.32 -5.41
C ASP A 560 -17.70 20.29 -5.97
N GLY A 561 -18.91 20.70 -6.37
CA GLY A 561 -19.79 19.83 -7.15
C GLY A 561 -21.21 19.78 -6.63
N ARG A 562 -21.77 18.57 -6.54
CA ARG A 562 -23.17 18.35 -6.20
C ARG A 562 -23.30 17.56 -4.91
N ILE A 563 -24.20 18.00 -4.03
CA ILE A 563 -24.66 17.25 -2.86
C ILE A 563 -26.09 16.80 -3.14
N ASN A 564 -26.38 15.55 -2.86
CA ASN A 564 -27.74 15.02 -2.82
C ASN A 564 -28.04 14.60 -1.38
N ALA A 565 -29.11 15.13 -0.81
CA ALA A 565 -29.60 14.77 0.52
C ALA A 565 -31.09 14.47 0.40
N GLY A 566 -31.47 13.19 0.46
CA GLY A 566 -32.85 12.75 0.23
C GLY A 566 -33.42 13.28 -1.09
N LEU A 567 -34.49 14.07 -1.01
CA LEU A 567 -35.18 14.66 -2.16
C LEU A 567 -34.52 15.91 -2.73
N PHE A 568 -33.48 16.43 -2.05
CA PHE A 568 -32.85 17.71 -2.37
C PHE A 568 -31.50 17.52 -3.07
N ASN A 569 -31.16 18.45 -3.95
CA ASN A 569 -29.89 18.52 -4.65
C ASN A 569 -29.36 19.95 -4.62
N TYR A 570 -28.07 20.09 -4.32
CA TYR A 570 -27.36 21.36 -4.19
C TYR A 570 -26.15 21.34 -5.11
N TRP A 571 -26.00 22.33 -5.99
CA TRP A 571 -24.83 22.50 -6.85
C TRP A 571 -24.07 23.75 -6.43
N GLY A 572 -22.76 23.64 -6.28
CA GLY A 572 -21.95 24.76 -5.81
C GLY A 572 -20.46 24.42 -5.74
N GLN A 573 -19.74 25.23 -4.98
CA GLN A 573 -18.28 25.17 -4.86
C GLN A 573 -17.80 25.62 -3.48
N GLY A 574 -16.58 25.21 -3.13
CA GLY A 574 -15.98 25.50 -1.83
C GLY A 574 -16.65 24.78 -0.67
N TYR A 575 -17.32 23.65 -0.91
CA TYR A 575 -17.96 22.87 0.15
C TYR A 575 -16.91 22.25 1.06
N THR A 576 -17.19 22.26 2.37
CA THR A 576 -16.33 21.67 3.39
C THR A 576 -17.13 20.68 4.22
N PHE A 577 -16.71 19.43 4.23
CA PHE A 577 -17.26 18.41 5.12
C PHE A 577 -16.46 18.43 6.44
N ASP A 578 -17.17 18.65 7.54
CA ASP A 578 -16.67 18.56 8.92
C ASP A 578 -17.06 17.19 9.48
N TYR A 579 -16.07 16.31 9.67
CA TYR A 579 -16.31 14.95 10.16
C TYR A 579 -16.71 14.92 11.64
N GLN A 580 -16.13 15.78 12.47
CA GLN A 580 -16.44 15.83 13.89
C GLN A 580 -17.86 16.31 14.12
N GLY A 581 -18.27 17.39 13.44
CA GLY A 581 -19.62 17.94 13.51
C GLY A 581 -20.65 17.24 12.63
N PHE A 582 -20.22 16.26 11.84
CA PHE A 582 -21.03 15.50 10.86
C PHE A 582 -21.95 16.38 10.01
N ARG A 583 -21.37 17.44 9.42
CA ARG A 583 -22.07 18.42 8.61
C ARG A 583 -21.28 18.85 7.37
N VAL A 584 -21.96 19.48 6.42
CA VAL A 584 -21.33 20.12 5.26
C VAL A 584 -21.60 21.61 5.28
N ASP A 585 -20.55 22.41 5.36
CA ASP A 585 -20.61 23.85 5.17
C ASP A 585 -20.60 24.17 3.68
N MET A 586 -21.59 24.94 3.23
CA MET A 586 -21.84 25.25 1.81
C MET A 586 -21.83 26.77 1.60
N PRO A 587 -20.65 27.41 1.53
CA PRO A 587 -20.53 28.86 1.43
C PRO A 587 -21.09 29.43 0.12
N GLN A 588 -21.08 28.63 -0.97
CA GLN A 588 -21.61 29.04 -2.26
C GLN A 588 -22.39 27.90 -2.92
N ILE A 589 -23.71 28.04 -2.94
CA ILE A 589 -24.65 27.16 -3.63
C ILE A 589 -25.21 27.94 -4.83
N ASP A 590 -24.79 27.55 -6.03
CA ASP A 590 -25.24 28.15 -7.28
C ASP A 590 -26.73 27.85 -7.53
N SER A 591 -27.17 26.62 -7.21
CA SER A 591 -28.58 26.24 -7.34
C SER A 591 -28.98 25.12 -6.39
N MET A 592 -30.22 25.18 -5.92
CA MET A 592 -30.89 24.14 -5.14
C MET A 592 -32.17 23.70 -5.88
N ARG A 593 -32.35 22.38 -5.98
CA ARG A 593 -33.54 21.74 -6.54
C ARG A 593 -34.04 20.65 -5.61
N PHE A 594 -35.35 20.43 -5.61
CA PHE A 594 -35.98 19.36 -4.87
C PHE A 594 -37.05 18.66 -5.70
N LYS A 595 -37.50 17.50 -5.21
CA LYS A 595 -38.54 16.68 -5.84
C LYS A 595 -39.81 16.75 -5.03
N VAL A 596 -40.95 16.72 -5.72
CA VAL A 596 -42.30 16.63 -5.12
C VAL A 596 -43.05 15.40 -5.64
N ARG A 597 -44.16 15.03 -5.00
CA ARG A 597 -45.02 13.98 -5.53
C ARG A 597 -45.74 14.48 -6.78
N GLU A 598 -45.96 13.57 -7.72
CA GLU A 598 -46.70 13.83 -8.93
C GLU A 598 -48.12 14.31 -8.61
N PHE A 599 -48.51 15.45 -9.18
CA PHE A 599 -49.87 15.95 -9.14
C PHE A 599 -50.78 15.08 -10.01
N ASN A 600 -51.93 14.68 -9.48
CA ASN A 600 -52.96 13.88 -10.16
C ASN A 600 -52.43 12.56 -10.76
N PRO A 601 -51.88 11.64 -9.93
CA PRO A 601 -51.39 10.36 -10.42
C PRO A 601 -52.53 9.52 -11.02
N PRO A 602 -52.25 8.63 -12.00
CA PRO A 602 -53.25 7.72 -12.56
C PRO A 602 -53.98 6.93 -11.47
N PRO A 603 -55.31 6.73 -11.57
CA PRO A 603 -56.08 6.00 -10.57
C PRO A 603 -55.51 4.59 -10.31
N GLY A 604 -55.08 4.32 -9.08
CA GLY A 604 -54.51 3.04 -8.66
C GLY A 604 -52.97 2.97 -8.68
N GLU A 605 -52.28 4.00 -9.16
CA GLU A 605 -50.82 4.09 -9.14
C GLU A 605 -50.31 4.93 -7.95
N ARG A 606 -49.10 4.64 -7.48
CA ARG A 606 -48.42 5.48 -6.49
C ARG A 606 -47.84 6.69 -7.20
N ALA A 607 -48.06 7.89 -6.65
CA ALA A 607 -47.50 9.12 -7.21
C ALA A 607 -45.98 9.00 -7.38
N ALA A 608 -45.50 9.27 -8.59
CA ALA A 608 -44.07 9.34 -8.86
C ALA A 608 -43.44 10.58 -8.20
N LEU A 609 -42.11 10.63 -8.11
CA LEU A 609 -41.39 11.83 -7.70
C LEU A 609 -40.99 12.65 -8.93
N VAL A 610 -41.37 13.92 -8.97
CA VAL A 610 -41.13 14.85 -10.09
C VAL A 610 -40.21 15.97 -9.62
N ASP A 611 -39.22 16.32 -10.45
CA ASP A 611 -38.32 17.44 -10.19
C ASP A 611 -39.05 18.78 -10.32
N VAL A 612 -38.91 19.64 -9.32
CA VAL A 612 -39.29 21.05 -9.43
C VAL A 612 -38.41 21.71 -10.50
N GLN A 613 -39.06 22.38 -11.45
CA GLN A 613 -38.43 22.89 -12.68
C GLN A 613 -37.60 24.15 -12.43
N THR A 614 -38.08 25.03 -11.55
CA THR A 614 -37.36 26.22 -11.09
C THR A 614 -36.37 25.85 -9.99
N VAL A 615 -35.32 26.65 -9.85
CA VAL A 615 -34.30 26.46 -8.80
C VAL A 615 -34.24 27.68 -7.91
N LEU A 616 -33.95 27.46 -6.63
CA LEU A 616 -33.46 28.52 -5.75
C LEU A 616 -32.00 28.77 -6.09
N SER A 617 -31.61 30.04 -6.24
CA SER A 617 -30.27 30.46 -6.69
C SER A 617 -29.59 31.33 -5.63
N ASP A 618 -28.25 31.36 -5.69
CA ASP A 618 -27.37 32.19 -4.85
C ASP A 618 -27.54 31.95 -3.33
N LEU A 619 -27.57 30.69 -2.92
CA LEU A 619 -27.69 30.32 -1.52
C LEU A 619 -26.31 30.17 -0.85
N GLN A 620 -26.27 30.40 0.44
CA GLN A 620 -25.24 30.01 1.38
C GLN A 620 -25.94 29.22 2.48
N GLY A 621 -25.37 28.09 2.88
CA GLY A 621 -26.03 27.26 3.88
C GLY A 621 -25.13 26.25 4.54
N GLN A 622 -25.74 25.44 5.40
CA GLN A 622 -25.12 24.26 5.99
C GLN A 622 -26.10 23.08 5.98
N LEU A 623 -25.57 21.88 5.77
CA LEU A 623 -26.31 20.62 5.80
C LEU A 623 -25.85 19.84 7.02
N LEU A 624 -26.74 19.70 8.00
CA LEU A 624 -26.53 18.82 9.14
C LEU A 624 -27.02 17.43 8.74
N ILE A 625 -26.11 16.44 8.70
CA ILE A 625 -26.43 15.11 8.16
C ILE A 625 -27.15 14.28 9.22
N ASP A 626 -26.60 14.27 10.44
CA ASP A 626 -27.13 13.64 11.64
C ASP A 626 -26.44 14.28 12.86
N GLN A 627 -26.72 13.79 14.06
CA GLN A 627 -25.96 14.17 15.25
C GLN A 627 -24.48 13.74 15.13
N PRO A 628 -23.53 14.53 15.69
CA PRO A 628 -22.08 14.22 15.65
C PRO A 628 -21.68 12.81 16.07
N ASP A 629 -22.37 12.23 17.06
CA ASP A 629 -22.13 10.90 17.63
C ASP A 629 -23.10 9.82 17.11
N ASN A 630 -23.77 10.11 15.98
CA ASN A 630 -24.76 9.23 15.36
C ASN A 630 -24.55 9.09 13.84
N LYS A 631 -23.30 8.96 13.39
CA LYS A 631 -22.93 8.84 11.97
C LYS A 631 -23.54 7.61 11.29
N SER A 632 -23.78 6.55 12.06
CA SER A 632 -24.46 5.33 11.61
C SER A 632 -25.99 5.43 11.61
N SER A 633 -26.55 6.52 12.15
CA SER A 633 -27.98 6.71 12.42
C SER A 633 -28.57 5.56 13.26
N LYS A 634 -27.80 5.09 14.25
CA LYS A 634 -28.22 4.05 15.19
C LYS A 634 -29.39 4.55 16.04
N GLU A 635 -29.33 5.79 16.50
CA GLU A 635 -30.43 6.47 17.15
C GLU A 635 -31.28 7.17 16.07
N TYR A 636 -32.60 7.06 16.18
CA TYR A 636 -33.49 7.61 15.17
C TYR A 636 -33.87 9.04 15.54
N TYR A 637 -33.34 10.00 14.77
CA TYR A 637 -33.68 11.42 14.84
C TYR A 637 -34.44 11.82 13.56
N PRO A 638 -35.78 11.88 13.60
CA PRO A 638 -36.61 12.09 12.40
C PRO A 638 -36.37 13.45 11.72
N GLU A 639 -35.88 14.45 12.44
CA GLU A 639 -35.60 15.78 11.91
C GLU A 639 -34.39 15.82 10.99
N TYR A 640 -33.49 14.83 11.04
CA TYR A 640 -32.33 14.79 10.15
C TYR A 640 -32.65 14.10 8.82
N PRO A 641 -32.01 14.51 7.71
CA PRO A 641 -31.05 15.63 7.61
C PRO A 641 -31.73 17.00 7.68
N ILE A 642 -30.97 18.03 8.08
CA ILE A 642 -31.46 19.42 8.15
C ILE A 642 -30.63 20.31 7.23
N PHE A 643 -31.29 21.04 6.33
CA PHE A 643 -30.67 22.11 5.56
C PHE A 643 -31.04 23.48 6.12
N GLN A 644 -30.04 24.31 6.36
CA GLN A 644 -30.21 25.69 6.81
C GLN A 644 -29.67 26.65 5.74
N ALA A 645 -30.57 27.42 5.12
CA ALA A 645 -30.19 28.56 4.30
C ALA A 645 -29.89 29.76 5.22
N LEU A 646 -28.70 30.33 5.10
CA LEU A 646 -28.16 31.37 5.98
C LEU A 646 -28.25 32.78 5.39
N ASN A 647 -28.55 32.89 4.09
CA ASN A 647 -28.71 34.16 3.38
C ASN A 647 -30.04 34.18 2.60
N ASN A 648 -30.39 35.37 2.09
CA ASN A 648 -31.49 35.50 1.13
C ASN A 648 -31.11 34.79 -0.17
N SER A 649 -32.08 34.15 -0.79
CA SER A 649 -31.94 33.44 -2.06
C SER A 649 -32.94 33.95 -3.08
N PHE A 650 -32.80 33.53 -4.34
CA PHE A 650 -33.62 34.08 -5.43
C PHE A 650 -34.21 33.00 -6.32
N VAL A 651 -35.44 33.24 -6.79
CA VAL A 651 -36.06 32.48 -7.89
C VAL A 651 -36.24 33.42 -9.08
N TYR A 652 -35.70 33.00 -10.23
CA TYR A 652 -35.70 33.75 -11.47
C TYR A 652 -36.61 33.09 -12.51
N TYR A 653 -37.20 33.92 -13.38
CA TYR A 653 -38.13 33.51 -14.44
C TYR A 653 -37.63 33.90 -15.84
N ASP A 654 -36.32 34.06 -16.00
CA ASP A 654 -35.65 34.54 -17.21
C ASP A 654 -35.25 33.41 -18.18
N ASP A 655 -35.69 32.16 -17.92
CA ASP A 655 -35.47 31.02 -18.81
C ASP A 655 -36.11 31.31 -20.19
N ARG A 656 -35.40 30.99 -21.27
CA ARG A 656 -35.89 31.17 -22.65
C ARG A 656 -37.18 30.40 -22.93
N LYS A 657 -37.48 29.35 -22.18
CA LYS A 657 -38.76 28.62 -22.26
C LYS A 657 -39.94 29.45 -21.76
N ILE A 658 -39.69 30.42 -20.88
CA ILE A 658 -40.69 31.34 -20.33
C ILE A 658 -40.69 32.59 -21.20
N HIS A 659 -41.55 32.60 -22.22
CA HIS A 659 -41.73 33.75 -23.14
C HIS A 659 -40.42 34.31 -23.72
N ASN A 660 -39.48 33.44 -24.10
CA ASN A 660 -38.17 33.80 -24.65
C ASN A 660 -37.30 34.66 -23.71
N GLY A 661 -37.46 34.50 -22.39
CA GLY A 661 -36.65 35.18 -21.38
C GLY A 661 -36.99 36.66 -21.21
N ILE A 662 -38.25 37.05 -21.43
CA ILE A 662 -38.71 38.44 -21.33
C ILE A 662 -38.63 39.01 -19.90
N TYR A 663 -38.68 38.16 -18.87
CA TYR A 663 -38.58 38.55 -17.47
C TYR A 663 -37.12 38.71 -17.06
N ASP A 664 -36.57 39.92 -17.16
CA ASP A 664 -35.17 40.19 -16.77
C ASP A 664 -34.95 39.96 -15.26
N ARG A 665 -34.02 39.07 -14.92
CA ARG A 665 -33.65 38.69 -13.55
C ARG A 665 -33.24 39.86 -12.65
N SER A 666 -32.82 41.00 -13.21
CA SER A 666 -32.41 42.17 -12.42
C SER A 666 -33.60 42.97 -11.85
N ARG A 667 -34.81 42.74 -12.37
CA ARG A 667 -36.02 43.50 -11.99
C ARG A 667 -37.26 42.64 -11.82
N PHE A 668 -37.26 41.41 -12.33
CA PHE A 668 -38.34 40.43 -12.19
C PHE A 668 -37.84 39.16 -11.51
N TYR A 669 -38.12 39.00 -10.21
CA TYR A 669 -37.64 37.87 -9.40
C TYR A 669 -38.41 37.76 -8.08
N MET A 670 -38.23 36.63 -7.42
CA MET A 670 -38.69 36.43 -6.04
C MET A 670 -37.46 36.41 -5.13
N ALA A 671 -37.43 37.28 -4.12
CA ALA A 671 -36.41 37.26 -3.07
C ALA A 671 -36.92 36.42 -1.90
N VAL A 672 -36.30 35.29 -1.65
CA VAL A 672 -36.67 34.31 -0.63
C VAL A 672 -35.85 34.56 0.63
N GLU A 673 -36.52 34.64 1.77
CA GLU A 673 -35.88 34.82 3.08
C GLU A 673 -35.12 33.56 3.53
N PRO A 674 -34.14 33.66 4.46
CA PRO A 674 -33.44 32.49 4.99
C PRO A 674 -34.43 31.52 5.65
N PHE A 675 -34.24 30.22 5.41
CA PHE A 675 -35.16 29.17 5.84
C PHE A 675 -34.43 27.93 6.34
N THR A 676 -35.14 27.08 7.07
CA THR A 676 -34.65 25.76 7.51
C THR A 676 -35.63 24.69 7.05
N ILE A 677 -35.12 23.63 6.44
CA ILE A 677 -35.90 22.45 6.07
C ILE A 677 -35.30 21.26 6.83
N ASP A 678 -36.11 20.60 7.62
CA ASP A 678 -35.77 19.35 8.30
C ASP A 678 -36.28 18.13 7.51
N SER A 679 -35.89 16.94 7.95
CA SER A 679 -36.37 15.64 7.46
C SER A 679 -36.29 15.52 5.93
N LEU A 680 -35.14 15.89 5.33
CA LEU A 680 -34.96 15.97 3.87
C LEU A 680 -35.17 14.63 3.12
N ASP A 681 -35.16 13.51 3.85
CA ASP A 681 -35.35 12.14 3.35
C ASP A 681 -36.81 11.64 3.44
N ASN A 682 -37.64 12.23 4.30
CA ASN A 682 -38.99 11.75 4.64
C ASN A 682 -40.08 12.84 4.54
N THR A 683 -39.73 14.10 4.26
CA THR A 683 -40.69 15.18 4.10
C THR A 683 -41.66 14.93 2.95
N THR A 684 -42.95 15.11 3.22
CA THR A 684 -43.91 15.46 2.15
C THR A 684 -43.59 16.87 1.70
N THR A 685 -42.74 16.99 0.69
CA THR A 685 -42.40 18.24 0.00
C THR A 685 -43.61 18.97 -0.61
N ASP A 686 -44.78 18.33 -0.59
CA ASP A 686 -46.05 18.76 -1.19
C ASP A 686 -46.69 19.99 -0.49
N GLY A 687 -46.04 20.56 0.52
CA GLY A 687 -46.54 21.74 1.26
C GLY A 687 -45.46 22.72 1.70
N ILE A 688 -44.26 22.68 1.09
CA ILE A 688 -43.20 23.63 1.42
C ILE A 688 -43.61 25.02 0.91
N LEU A 689 -43.69 25.97 1.84
CA LEU A 689 -43.86 27.39 1.57
C LEU A 689 -42.53 28.09 1.84
N PHE A 690 -42.11 28.93 0.91
CA PHE A 690 -40.94 29.78 1.09
C PHE A 690 -41.40 31.23 1.25
N ASP A 691 -41.17 31.82 2.41
CA ASP A 691 -41.44 33.23 2.63
C ASP A 691 -40.57 34.07 1.69
N ALA A 692 -41.21 34.91 0.89
CA ALA A 692 -40.55 35.63 -0.19
C ALA A 692 -41.19 36.99 -0.43
N THR A 693 -40.47 37.84 -1.15
CA THR A 693 -40.90 39.16 -1.61
C THR A 693 -40.87 39.20 -3.14
N PHE A 694 -41.99 39.59 -3.76
CA PHE A 694 -42.10 39.63 -5.21
C PHE A 694 -41.65 40.98 -5.78
N HIS A 695 -40.70 40.91 -6.71
CA HIS A 695 -40.28 42.03 -7.55
C HIS A 695 -40.77 41.77 -8.96
N SER A 696 -41.72 42.58 -9.44
CA SER A 696 -42.46 42.34 -10.69
C SER A 696 -42.11 43.33 -11.79
N ALA A 697 -40.87 43.84 -11.83
CA ALA A 697 -40.42 44.81 -12.81
C ALA A 697 -41.28 46.10 -12.89
N ASP A 698 -41.82 46.56 -11.75
CA ASP A 698 -42.76 47.69 -11.63
C ASP A 698 -44.17 47.44 -12.21
N ILE A 699 -44.51 46.21 -12.59
CA ILE A 699 -45.90 45.83 -12.92
C ILE A 699 -46.76 46.07 -11.68
N PHE A 700 -46.34 45.59 -10.52
CA PHE A 700 -46.94 45.86 -9.22
C PHE A 700 -45.90 46.46 -8.25
N PRO A 701 -46.33 47.21 -7.22
CA PRO A 701 -45.46 47.55 -6.09
C PRO A 701 -44.84 46.28 -5.49
N VAL A 702 -43.68 46.40 -4.85
CA VAL A 702 -43.06 45.25 -4.17
C VAL A 702 -43.91 44.84 -2.96
N PHE A 703 -44.25 43.55 -2.85
CA PHE A 703 -45.02 43.03 -1.71
C PHE A 703 -44.55 41.63 -1.26
N PRO A 704 -44.72 41.29 0.03
CA PRO A 704 -44.46 39.94 0.53
C PRO A 704 -45.47 38.94 -0.04
N GLN A 705 -44.96 37.84 -0.59
CA GLN A 705 -45.75 36.78 -1.17
C GLN A 705 -44.99 35.45 -1.08
N PRO A 706 -45.46 34.49 -0.25
CA PRO A 706 -44.83 33.18 -0.17
C PRO A 706 -44.89 32.43 -1.50
N LEU A 707 -43.82 31.68 -1.79
CA LEU A 707 -43.73 30.76 -2.91
C LEU A 707 -44.19 29.36 -2.52
N GLN A 708 -44.86 28.70 -3.46
CA GLN A 708 -45.29 27.32 -3.39
C GLN A 708 -45.02 26.61 -4.73
N VAL A 709 -45.13 25.29 -4.75
CA VAL A 709 -45.03 24.52 -5.99
C VAL A 709 -46.36 24.56 -6.74
N MET A 710 -46.30 25.05 -7.98
CA MET A 710 -47.43 25.21 -8.89
C MET A 710 -47.69 23.91 -9.69
N PRO A 711 -48.88 23.74 -10.33
CA PRO A 711 -49.23 22.52 -11.06
C PRO A 711 -48.29 22.15 -12.23
N ASP A 712 -47.52 23.12 -12.75
CA ASP A 712 -46.48 22.91 -13.77
C ASP A 712 -45.09 22.58 -13.17
N TYR A 713 -45.05 22.29 -11.86
CA TYR A 713 -43.87 22.04 -11.05
C TYR A 713 -42.87 23.21 -11.01
N SER A 714 -43.33 24.44 -11.24
CA SER A 714 -42.55 25.67 -10.96
C SER A 714 -42.78 26.17 -9.53
N LEU A 715 -41.80 26.88 -8.98
CA LEU A 715 -41.99 27.71 -7.79
C LEU A 715 -42.69 28.99 -8.22
N GLY A 716 -43.83 29.26 -7.63
CA GLY A 716 -44.67 30.40 -7.99
C GLY A 716 -45.67 30.70 -6.87
N PHE A 717 -46.72 31.42 -7.20
CA PHE A 717 -47.79 31.72 -6.25
C PHE A 717 -49.11 31.99 -6.97
N SER A 718 -50.21 31.95 -6.23
CA SER A 718 -51.48 32.58 -6.63
C SER A 718 -51.98 33.43 -5.47
N THR A 719 -52.47 34.65 -5.76
CA THR A 719 -52.98 35.57 -4.74
C THR A 719 -54.01 36.52 -5.31
N THR A 720 -54.94 36.98 -4.46
CA THR A 720 -55.94 37.97 -4.84
C THR A 720 -55.47 39.37 -4.45
N MET A 721 -55.37 40.26 -5.43
CA MET A 721 -54.97 41.65 -5.29
C MET A 721 -56.20 42.54 -5.12
N PRO A 722 -56.26 43.40 -4.07
CA PRO A 722 -57.21 44.50 -4.03
C PRO A 722 -56.89 45.53 -5.15
N PRO A 723 -57.71 46.58 -5.36
CA PRO A 723 -57.38 47.65 -6.29
C PRO A 723 -55.97 48.21 -6.06
N THR A 724 -55.04 47.82 -6.94
CA THR A 724 -53.61 48.07 -6.80
C THR A 724 -53.10 48.82 -8.03
N PRO A 725 -52.39 49.95 -7.87
CA PRO A 725 -51.75 50.64 -9.00
C PRO A 725 -50.79 49.71 -9.72
N ASN A 726 -50.89 49.60 -11.04
CA ASN A 726 -49.99 48.79 -11.85
C ASN A 726 -49.24 49.61 -12.91
N TYR A 727 -48.08 49.09 -13.35
CA TYR A 727 -47.14 49.73 -14.29
C TYR A 727 -46.78 51.16 -13.89
N ARG A 728 -46.20 51.34 -12.69
CA ARG A 728 -45.88 52.66 -12.10
C ARG A 728 -47.09 53.60 -11.99
N GLY A 729 -48.28 53.05 -11.75
CA GLY A 729 -49.51 53.81 -11.56
C GLY A 729 -50.17 54.30 -12.85
N LYS A 730 -49.81 53.73 -14.02
CA LYS A 730 -50.49 54.00 -15.29
C LYS A 730 -51.93 53.47 -15.29
N GLY A 731 -52.18 52.37 -14.60
CA GLY A 731 -53.51 51.81 -14.39
C GLY A 731 -53.73 51.35 -12.95
N THR A 732 -54.89 50.75 -12.71
CA THR A 732 -55.21 50.03 -11.46
C THR A 732 -55.74 48.65 -11.82
N PHE A 733 -55.17 47.61 -11.23
CA PHE A 733 -55.62 46.23 -11.38
C PHE A 733 -56.31 45.74 -10.10
N GLU A 734 -57.36 44.94 -10.25
CA GLU A 734 -58.05 44.24 -9.16
C GLU A 734 -58.44 42.84 -9.66
N GLY A 735 -58.10 41.80 -8.89
CA GLY A 735 -58.33 40.41 -9.30
C GLY A 735 -57.30 39.43 -8.75
N GLU A 736 -57.28 38.22 -9.29
CA GLU A 736 -56.30 37.19 -8.96
C GLU A 736 -55.07 37.30 -9.88
N ILE A 737 -53.88 37.07 -9.33
CA ILE A 737 -52.64 36.94 -10.09
C ILE A 737 -51.96 35.62 -9.74
N ALA A 738 -51.37 34.98 -10.74
CA ALA A 738 -50.63 33.75 -10.60
C ALA A 738 -49.31 33.82 -11.36
N LEU A 739 -48.23 33.38 -10.72
CA LEU A 739 -46.90 33.28 -11.33
C LEU A 739 -46.49 31.82 -11.42
N SER A 740 -46.03 31.39 -12.60
CA SER A 740 -45.49 30.04 -12.85
C SER A 740 -44.52 30.05 -14.04
N ASN A 741 -44.10 28.88 -14.55
CA ASN A 741 -43.33 28.82 -15.80
C ASN A 741 -44.16 29.23 -17.03
N GLN A 742 -45.47 29.42 -16.89
CA GLN A 742 -46.32 30.03 -17.92
C GLN A 742 -46.22 31.56 -17.94
N GLY A 743 -45.55 32.19 -16.97
CA GLY A 743 -45.43 33.64 -16.82
C GLY A 743 -46.36 34.20 -15.74
N LEU A 744 -46.47 35.53 -15.67
CA LEU A 744 -47.36 36.23 -14.76
C LEU A 744 -48.74 36.39 -15.41
N HIS A 745 -49.66 35.53 -15.01
CA HIS A 745 -51.06 35.55 -15.44
C HIS A 745 -51.93 36.28 -14.41
N ALA A 746 -53.01 36.89 -14.87
CA ALA A 746 -53.95 37.58 -14.03
C ALA A 746 -55.40 37.43 -14.53
N GLU A 747 -56.32 37.17 -13.61
CA GLU A 747 -57.77 37.13 -13.85
C GLU A 747 -58.41 38.29 -13.09
N GLY A 748 -59.05 39.23 -13.80
CA GLY A 748 -59.65 40.38 -13.13
C GLY A 748 -59.94 41.55 -14.06
N GLN A 749 -59.81 42.75 -13.50
CA GLN A 749 -60.10 44.00 -14.19
C GLN A 749 -58.92 44.97 -14.19
N ILE A 750 -58.68 45.62 -15.33
CA ILE A 750 -57.75 46.74 -15.48
C ILE A 750 -58.58 48.01 -15.70
N LYS A 751 -58.37 48.99 -14.83
CA LYS A 751 -58.81 50.37 -15.04
C LYS A 751 -57.64 51.18 -15.59
N TYR A 752 -57.80 51.70 -16.81
CA TYR A 752 -56.79 52.51 -17.48
C TYR A 752 -57.46 53.74 -18.09
N LEU A 753 -57.11 54.94 -17.62
CA LEU A 753 -57.80 56.18 -17.97
C LEU A 753 -59.33 56.04 -17.74
N GLN A 754 -60.15 56.12 -18.79
CA GLN A 754 -61.61 55.93 -18.74
C GLN A 754 -62.05 54.54 -19.25
N SER A 755 -61.09 53.64 -19.51
CA SER A 755 -61.35 52.27 -19.91
C SER A 755 -61.41 51.32 -18.71
N LEU A 756 -62.39 50.42 -18.72
CA LEU A 756 -62.52 49.28 -17.83
C LEU A 756 -62.45 48.01 -18.68
N THR A 757 -61.39 47.23 -18.48
CA THR A 757 -61.17 45.96 -19.19
C THR A 757 -61.31 44.80 -18.20
N ILE A 758 -62.33 43.96 -18.37
CA ILE A 758 -62.49 42.73 -17.56
C ILE A 758 -62.02 41.53 -18.39
N CYS A 759 -61.08 40.75 -17.88
CA CYS A 759 -60.44 39.68 -18.63
C CYS A 759 -60.19 38.45 -17.74
N PRO A 760 -60.53 37.23 -18.21
CA PRO A 760 -60.30 36.00 -17.48
C PRO A 760 -58.84 35.54 -17.51
N ASP A 761 -58.04 36.06 -18.44
CA ASP A 761 -56.62 35.73 -18.55
C ASP A 761 -55.83 36.86 -19.23
N ILE A 762 -55.05 37.56 -18.41
CA ILE A 762 -54.15 38.64 -18.80
C ILE A 762 -52.73 38.16 -18.57
N LEU A 763 -51.95 38.09 -19.63
CA LEU A 763 -50.51 37.86 -19.54
C LEU A 763 -49.81 39.20 -19.36
N MET A 764 -49.15 39.38 -18.23
CA MET A 764 -48.45 40.62 -17.86
C MET A 764 -46.95 40.45 -18.05
N PHE A 765 -46.36 41.33 -18.86
CA PHE A 765 -44.92 41.42 -19.07
C PHE A 765 -44.37 42.71 -18.47
N PRO A 766 -43.04 42.84 -18.32
CA PRO A 766 -42.46 44.06 -17.74
C PRO A 766 -42.88 45.37 -18.42
N ASP A 767 -43.10 45.36 -19.74
CA ASP A 767 -43.35 46.57 -20.52
C ASP A 767 -44.75 46.65 -21.16
N ASP A 768 -45.51 45.55 -21.18
CA ASP A 768 -46.85 45.46 -21.78
C ASP A 768 -47.72 44.36 -21.15
N ALA A 769 -49.04 44.44 -21.35
CA ALA A 769 -49.98 43.40 -20.95
C ALA A 769 -50.90 43.04 -22.12
N LYS A 770 -51.25 41.76 -22.27
CA LYS A 770 -52.15 41.33 -23.34
C LYS A 770 -53.09 40.24 -22.86
N GLY A 771 -54.26 40.17 -23.47
CA GLY A 771 -55.25 39.18 -23.09
C GLY A 771 -56.47 39.24 -23.98
N ARG A 772 -57.54 38.59 -23.52
CA ARG A 772 -58.83 38.55 -24.22
C ARG A 772 -59.94 39.03 -23.29
N ALA A 773 -60.35 40.28 -23.45
CA ALA A 773 -61.34 40.91 -22.61
C ALA A 773 -62.73 40.27 -22.81
N THR A 774 -63.36 39.88 -21.70
CA THR A 774 -64.80 39.53 -21.68
C THR A 774 -65.64 40.77 -21.93
N THR A 775 -65.29 41.87 -21.27
CA THR A 775 -65.87 43.20 -21.50
C THR A 775 -64.76 44.25 -21.60
N PHE A 776 -64.93 45.16 -22.54
CA PHE A 776 -64.06 46.31 -22.74
C PHE A 776 -64.93 47.54 -22.88
N ASP A 777 -64.98 48.36 -21.84
CA ASP A 777 -65.85 49.53 -21.77
C ASP A 777 -65.01 50.81 -21.67
N ILE A 778 -65.35 51.83 -22.44
CA ILE A 778 -64.81 53.19 -22.34
C ILE A 778 -65.97 54.11 -21.97
N GLU A 779 -65.88 54.81 -20.84
CA GLU A 779 -66.85 55.84 -20.45
C GLU A 779 -66.74 57.07 -21.37
N GLU A 780 -67.84 57.77 -21.63
CA GLU A 780 -67.80 58.98 -22.46
C GLU A 780 -66.95 60.10 -21.82
N GLY A 781 -66.24 60.84 -22.66
CA GLY A 781 -65.38 61.94 -22.21
C GLY A 781 -65.68 63.24 -22.91
N PHE A 782 -65.73 64.33 -22.13
CA PHE A 782 -65.99 65.68 -22.63
C PHE A 782 -64.75 66.58 -22.65
N SER A 783 -63.58 66.07 -22.22
CA SER A 783 -62.32 66.82 -22.22
C SER A 783 -61.62 66.76 -23.59
N GLY A 784 -61.08 67.89 -24.05
CA GLY A 784 -60.41 67.97 -25.36
C GLY A 784 -61.41 67.91 -26.52
N ASN A 785 -61.14 67.08 -27.53
CA ASN A 785 -62.08 66.84 -28.64
C ASN A 785 -63.23 65.89 -28.27
N GLY A 786 -63.27 65.40 -27.02
CA GLY A 786 -64.22 64.40 -26.56
C GLY A 786 -64.00 63.02 -27.21
N TYR A 787 -64.55 61.98 -26.59
CA TYR A 787 -64.58 60.63 -27.16
C TYR A 787 -65.89 59.93 -26.74
N PRO A 788 -66.48 59.12 -27.64
CA PRO A 788 -67.76 58.49 -27.36
C PRO A 788 -67.60 57.35 -26.36
N GLN A 789 -68.71 57.00 -25.69
CA GLN A 789 -68.80 55.70 -25.04
C GLN A 789 -68.54 54.59 -26.06
N ALA A 790 -67.72 53.61 -25.69
CA ALA A 790 -67.51 52.39 -26.47
C ALA A 790 -67.67 51.16 -25.56
N SER A 791 -68.36 50.13 -26.02
CA SER A 791 -68.47 48.85 -25.31
C SER A 791 -68.19 47.69 -26.27
N GLY A 792 -67.37 46.75 -25.81
CA GLY A 792 -66.94 45.58 -26.56
C GLY A 792 -67.11 44.31 -25.74
N ARG A 793 -67.31 43.18 -26.44
CA ARG A 793 -67.28 41.85 -25.85
C ARG A 793 -66.36 40.96 -26.66
N ASP A 794 -65.61 40.10 -25.95
CA ASP A 794 -64.74 39.11 -26.55
C ASP A 794 -63.59 39.71 -27.40
N ASN A 795 -62.96 40.76 -26.88
CA ASN A 795 -61.96 41.56 -27.61
C ASN A 795 -60.53 41.17 -27.20
N PRO A 796 -59.68 40.73 -28.14
CA PRO A 796 -58.24 40.73 -27.92
C PRO A 796 -57.78 42.16 -27.60
N PHE A 797 -56.93 42.31 -26.59
CA PHE A 797 -56.32 43.59 -26.27
C PHE A 797 -54.82 43.47 -26.04
N HIS A 798 -54.11 44.56 -26.32
CA HIS A 798 -52.70 44.75 -26.02
C HIS A 798 -52.51 46.15 -25.43
N TRP A 799 -52.14 46.19 -24.17
CA TRP A 799 -51.91 47.42 -23.41
C TRP A 799 -50.42 47.74 -23.33
N PHE A 800 -50.06 48.96 -23.76
CA PHE A 800 -48.71 49.50 -23.72
C PHE A 800 -48.66 50.66 -22.71
N PRO A 801 -48.57 50.37 -21.40
CA PRO A 801 -48.73 51.35 -20.32
C PRO A 801 -47.69 52.47 -20.36
N TYR A 802 -46.45 52.20 -20.76
CA TYR A 802 -45.40 53.23 -20.84
C TYR A 802 -45.45 54.09 -22.09
N SER A 803 -46.22 53.66 -23.09
CA SER A 803 -46.50 54.42 -24.33
C SER A 803 -47.89 55.09 -24.29
N ASP A 804 -48.61 54.95 -23.18
CA ASP A 804 -49.91 55.56 -22.91
C ASP A 804 -51.04 55.17 -23.90
N TYR A 805 -51.05 53.93 -24.41
CA TYR A 805 -52.17 53.45 -25.25
C TYR A 805 -52.55 51.99 -25.01
N ILE A 806 -53.79 51.65 -25.35
CA ILE A 806 -54.34 50.28 -25.37
C ILE A 806 -54.97 50.02 -26.73
N GLU A 807 -54.59 48.92 -27.36
CA GLU A 807 -55.20 48.42 -28.59
C GLU A 807 -56.23 47.36 -28.24
N ALA A 808 -57.44 47.48 -28.78
CA ALA A 808 -58.49 46.48 -28.63
C ALA A 808 -59.14 46.22 -29.99
N GLU A 809 -59.25 44.95 -30.37
CA GLU A 809 -59.69 44.55 -31.71
C GLU A 809 -61.09 43.94 -31.70
N THR A 810 -61.88 44.23 -32.74
CA THR A 810 -63.16 43.55 -32.98
C THR A 810 -62.90 42.15 -33.52
N ARG A 811 -63.63 41.16 -33.00
CA ARG A 811 -63.65 39.80 -33.55
C ARG A 811 -65.03 39.43 -34.09
N ALA A 812 -65.87 38.81 -33.27
CA ALA A 812 -67.20 38.35 -33.67
C ALA A 812 -68.29 39.42 -33.47
N ILE A 813 -68.14 40.27 -32.44
CA ILE A 813 -69.11 41.30 -32.06
C ILE A 813 -68.43 42.67 -32.26
N PRO A 814 -68.96 43.54 -33.14
CA PRO A 814 -68.46 44.90 -33.29
C PRO A 814 -68.59 45.71 -32.00
N PHE A 815 -67.67 46.65 -31.77
CA PHE A 815 -67.83 47.62 -30.68
C PHE A 815 -69.13 48.42 -30.86
N GLY A 816 -69.94 48.49 -29.81
CA GLY A 816 -71.04 49.43 -29.71
C GLY A 816 -70.50 50.80 -29.32
N MET A 817 -70.75 51.83 -30.13
CA MET A 817 -70.33 53.20 -29.86
C MET A 817 -71.54 54.14 -29.73
N TYR A 818 -71.37 55.26 -29.02
CA TYR A 818 -72.33 56.38 -28.89
C TYR A 818 -73.54 56.17 -27.96
N GLY A 819 -73.66 55.04 -27.26
CA GLY A 819 -74.77 54.76 -26.34
C GLY A 819 -76.16 54.76 -27.04
N PRO A 820 -77.26 54.53 -26.29
CA PRO A 820 -78.61 54.75 -26.83
C PRO A 820 -78.86 56.25 -27.05
N GLU A 821 -79.41 56.62 -28.21
CA GLU A 821 -79.80 58.00 -28.51
C GLU A 821 -80.79 58.52 -27.44
N ASN A 822 -80.32 59.42 -26.57
CA ASN A 822 -81.20 60.25 -25.76
C ASN A 822 -81.82 61.33 -26.66
N VAL A 823 -82.85 60.96 -27.42
CA VAL A 823 -83.72 61.94 -28.09
C VAL A 823 -84.54 62.64 -27.01
N VAL A 824 -84.02 63.73 -26.47
CA VAL A 824 -84.86 64.71 -25.76
C VAL A 824 -85.56 65.52 -26.85
N ALA A 825 -86.81 65.16 -27.14
CA ALA A 825 -87.69 66.02 -27.92
C ALA A 825 -88.04 67.24 -27.06
N GLU A 826 -87.39 68.38 -27.31
CA GLU A 826 -87.93 69.69 -26.93
C GLU A 826 -88.83 70.20 -28.06
N GLY A 827 -90.13 70.32 -27.77
CA GLY A 827 -91.09 71.11 -28.56
C GLY A 827 -91.99 70.33 -29.50
#